data_AF-A0A366HVS0-F1
#
_entry.id   AF-A0A366HVS0-F1
#
_cell.length_a   1.000
_cell.length_b   1.000
_cell.length_c   1.000
_cell.angle_alpha   90.00
_cell.angle_beta   90.00
_cell.angle_gamma   90.00
#
_symmetry.space_group_name_H-M   'P 1'
#
loop_
_entity.id
_entity.type
_entity.pdbx_description
1 polymer ?
#
loop_
_entity_poly.entity_id
_entity_poly.type
_entity_poly.pdbx_seq_one_letter_code
_entity_poly.pdbx_strand_id
1 'polypeptide(L)'
;MSRPSSLFLASIILAFSIPSAFAAEAGGTYSSNTTLVNGDTWTTAMTINNGATVNIPDLATVTYGAADNLNLSGTGTLRIDTGGTLFLDTKTGNDNIVVVGTVSVVNDGTVRFDAGTDIQLNTNGSSFTNNGLLLKTSGSDGPSNDPAYIYPSSQTVGGKFTNNGNITVQAGHLNISGSQSAGNAASSTGGIFTTTGTGVLSFSGGWTLLRGTSSMATGSSVELSNENPASSTGTFFVAMAPTTILDVDGDGLIWKTGKLNTNGNIIENQGLLRLQGVGATLFGTSGSFLNAAGATFRMESGDLAVTTVTLRNEGAMSLNGASPTTTITLSGTGLLENAAGGTFDLTSGTLTSSLAISNAGSMTNVAATLNTNGTFTNSGTFNQTGGVWNLTAAATSTSTGVLNLKGTTITITGTTLTNDGTATFIAQDGNVTLQGTGTFLNKGTFNHTYGGSNDNLVLGGTMTFQNEGTFDFQERGDLQITSSGKFVNNGLIQKTVAGTDTSFFYGTAGFTAGAGSQILAKAGILRMASGGTSDAAALWTADGGNLDLAGTWTGTIAGSSGNGGRVRITDSMNTTVLSELTVGTGGLTLDIKGDGLFWNQKDILTAGNTLTNVGIFTITDGGIKNLTGGGQLLNGTGGILHHLSGTVTLVNDTIIRNQGAMNITAGTGTAGYGGEGAIVNDAGGTITHTSGSLGLSGNTKLQNDGTYQWTAGTINLNTGAEWENNGLFNINGGSTITHTFLTDGTGTFTNGTTGVMDWTGNSAFNLGTGVTLTNDGNFNVTGSGDRNLSGAGTFINNGTFNHLVTVTADNLVGLTAGGSFVNNGDFNFVGVQDFRLGNGYTFTNTGTLTKTTTSNSTDQAQFFAFLADGTGGTFDNQGTVRVEGGHFRITAAVSGSTQFIDVNLVQKGANGTLTGGTWVADSTATTLVSFARIDLAPFGASSGINTIGENAVVDLIGSGAELTQLSSLTSVAGEFYVSNGKNFNATHPSNALNVTSTGTVGGDGTFSDAITVDGAVTPGSGRGTQNGKLTFASGVTFNAGSSITLQLTLPTGTVPLDGSVTTTSISSYIAGLADLDPTTEHDAIDANGTLTLNPDMTISVVSNGTSFTFGQYFDLFDWTTALAGITTQAEVDAILELPTLDAGSEWKTDLFLSHGIVYVVPEPSRALLLLGGMMVLGVRRRRKLTV
;
A
#
# COMPACT_ATOMS: atom_id res chain seq x y z
N MET A 1 -25.37 -26.99 -80.63
CA MET A 1 -25.48 -28.34 -81.23
C MET A 1 -26.26 -29.19 -80.24
N SER A 2 -27.25 -30.01 -80.54
CA SER A 2 -27.98 -30.36 -81.75
C SER A 2 -29.18 -31.22 -81.28
N ARG A 3 -30.35 -30.96 -81.85
CA ARG A 3 -31.52 -31.84 -82.09
C ARG A 3 -31.18 -33.33 -82.37
N PRO A 4 -32.13 -34.31 -82.58
CA PRO A 4 -33.62 -34.35 -82.46
C PRO A 4 -34.26 -35.76 -82.10
N SER A 5 -35.61 -35.88 -82.26
CA SER A 5 -36.40 -37.05 -82.82
C SER A 5 -36.92 -38.12 -81.83
N SER A 6 -38.12 -38.76 -81.92
CA SER A 6 -39.26 -38.76 -82.86
C SER A 6 -40.34 -39.83 -82.50
N LEU A 7 -41.58 -39.66 -83.03
CA LEU A 7 -42.67 -40.62 -83.38
C LEU A 7 -43.58 -41.21 -82.25
N PHE A 8 -44.92 -40.96 -82.18
CA PHE A 8 -46.09 -41.43 -83.00
C PHE A 8 -46.44 -42.93 -82.88
N LEU A 9 -47.63 -43.31 -82.37
CA LEU A 9 -48.80 -43.81 -83.17
C LEU A 9 -49.98 -44.36 -82.30
N ALA A 10 -51.18 -43.77 -82.55
CA ALA A 10 -52.56 -44.30 -82.56
C ALA A 10 -53.13 -45.18 -81.41
N SER A 11 -54.35 -44.85 -80.93
CA SER A 11 -55.59 -45.44 -81.48
C SER A 11 -56.87 -44.80 -80.94
N ILE A 12 -57.87 -44.84 -81.83
CA ILE A 12 -59.14 -44.13 -81.88
C ILE A 12 -60.24 -44.80 -81.04
N ILE A 13 -61.16 -43.95 -80.57
CA ILE A 13 -62.50 -44.19 -80.05
C ILE A 13 -63.26 -45.32 -80.78
N LEU A 14 -63.81 -46.28 -80.03
CA LEU A 14 -65.12 -46.86 -80.34
C LEU A 14 -65.85 -47.27 -79.05
N ALA A 15 -66.99 -46.62 -78.82
CA ALA A 15 -67.92 -46.88 -77.76
C ALA A 15 -68.67 -48.20 -77.98
N PHE A 16 -68.69 -49.06 -76.95
CA PHE A 16 -69.77 -50.02 -76.75
C PHE A 16 -70.49 -49.65 -75.45
N SER A 17 -71.71 -49.16 -75.60
CA SER A 17 -72.68 -48.97 -74.53
C SER A 17 -73.11 -50.34 -73.98
N ILE A 18 -72.63 -50.68 -72.78
CA ILE A 18 -73.15 -51.77 -71.96
C ILE A 18 -74.11 -51.11 -70.95
N PRO A 19 -75.32 -51.64 -70.68
CA PRO A 19 -76.31 -50.96 -69.86
C PRO A 19 -75.75 -50.72 -68.45
N SER A 20 -75.88 -49.48 -67.96
CA SER A 20 -75.70 -49.16 -66.56
C SER A 20 -76.62 -50.06 -65.74
N ALA A 21 -76.05 -51.01 -65.00
CA ALA A 21 -76.76 -51.66 -63.91
C ALA A 21 -77.24 -50.54 -62.98
N PHE A 22 -78.55 -50.52 -62.70
CA PHE A 22 -79.11 -49.58 -61.73
C PHE A 22 -78.36 -49.75 -60.41
N ALA A 23 -77.89 -48.64 -59.83
CA ALA A 23 -77.36 -48.59 -58.47
C ALA A 23 -78.29 -49.36 -57.52
N ALA A 24 -77.79 -50.40 -56.86
CA ALA A 24 -78.57 -51.12 -55.87
C ALA A 24 -78.38 -50.50 -54.47
N GLU A 25 -79.40 -50.62 -53.62
CA GLU A 25 -79.28 -50.29 -52.21
C GLU A 25 -78.35 -51.32 -51.53
N ALA A 26 -77.24 -50.84 -50.96
CA ALA A 26 -76.22 -51.63 -50.28
C ALA A 26 -76.54 -51.87 -48.78
N GLY A 27 -77.57 -51.24 -48.21
CA GLY A 27 -78.04 -51.56 -46.86
C GLY A 27 -78.83 -52.88 -46.79
N GLY A 28 -78.90 -53.48 -45.60
CA GLY A 28 -79.55 -54.78 -45.39
C GLY A 28 -78.79 -55.73 -44.46
N THR A 29 -79.29 -56.97 -44.31
CA THR A 29 -78.66 -58.01 -43.48
C THR A 29 -77.91 -59.03 -44.34
N TYR A 30 -76.59 -59.15 -44.13
CA TYR A 30 -75.70 -60.06 -44.84
C TYR A 30 -75.30 -61.23 -43.94
N SER A 31 -75.71 -62.45 -44.32
CA SER A 31 -75.37 -63.70 -43.61
C SER A 31 -74.34 -64.58 -44.33
N SER A 32 -73.88 -64.16 -45.51
CA SER A 32 -72.85 -64.81 -46.32
C SER A 32 -71.98 -63.77 -47.02
N ASN A 33 -70.81 -64.17 -47.51
CA ASN A 33 -69.94 -63.28 -48.28
C ASN A 33 -70.68 -62.70 -49.47
N THR A 34 -70.61 -61.38 -49.63
CA THR A 34 -71.31 -60.61 -50.66
C THR A 34 -70.36 -59.59 -51.27
N THR A 35 -70.40 -59.42 -52.59
CA THR A 35 -69.62 -58.40 -53.30
C THR A 35 -70.57 -57.35 -53.85
N LEU A 36 -70.39 -56.10 -53.44
CA LEU A 36 -71.10 -54.93 -53.96
C LEU A 36 -70.57 -54.58 -55.37
N VAL A 37 -71.33 -53.82 -56.15
CA VAL A 37 -70.96 -53.44 -57.52
C VAL A 37 -70.74 -51.93 -57.64
N ASN A 38 -70.09 -51.52 -58.73
CA ASN A 38 -69.86 -50.10 -59.00
C ASN A 38 -71.18 -49.34 -59.15
N GLY A 39 -71.32 -48.25 -58.40
CA GLY A 39 -72.49 -47.38 -58.42
C GLY A 39 -73.54 -47.69 -57.35
N ASP A 40 -73.38 -48.76 -56.55
CA ASP A 40 -74.29 -49.03 -55.43
C ASP A 40 -74.34 -47.87 -54.44
N THR A 41 -75.51 -47.64 -53.84
CA THR A 41 -75.74 -46.58 -52.84
C THR A 41 -76.08 -47.18 -51.50
N TRP A 42 -75.50 -46.68 -50.42
CA TRP A 42 -75.80 -47.06 -49.05
C TRP A 42 -76.64 -45.98 -48.39
N THR A 43 -77.96 -46.20 -48.29
CA THR A 43 -78.91 -45.24 -47.72
C THR A 43 -79.75 -45.80 -46.56
N THR A 44 -79.62 -47.10 -46.25
CA THR A 44 -80.27 -47.78 -45.13
C THR A 44 -79.28 -48.55 -44.24
N ALA A 45 -79.65 -48.88 -42.99
CA ALA A 45 -78.75 -49.57 -42.06
C ALA A 45 -78.23 -50.91 -42.60
N MET A 46 -76.97 -51.27 -42.28
CA MET A 46 -76.33 -52.50 -42.69
C MET A 46 -76.05 -53.40 -41.47
N THR A 47 -76.32 -54.70 -41.58
CA THR A 47 -75.98 -55.71 -40.56
C THR A 47 -75.17 -56.82 -41.21
N ILE A 48 -73.93 -57.06 -40.75
CA ILE A 48 -73.07 -58.12 -41.25
C ILE A 48 -72.89 -59.18 -40.17
N ASN A 49 -73.47 -60.36 -40.39
CA ASN A 49 -73.44 -61.45 -39.42
C ASN A 49 -72.06 -62.13 -39.35
N ASN A 50 -71.86 -62.90 -38.28
CA ASN A 50 -70.60 -63.58 -37.99
C ASN A 50 -70.09 -64.42 -39.17
N GLY A 51 -68.83 -64.22 -39.55
CA GLY A 51 -68.18 -64.94 -40.65
C GLY A 51 -68.55 -64.47 -42.06
N ALA A 52 -69.44 -63.48 -42.21
CA ALA A 52 -69.73 -62.87 -43.50
C ALA A 52 -68.82 -61.65 -43.78
N THR A 53 -68.38 -61.53 -45.03
CA THR A 53 -67.66 -60.36 -45.56
C THR A 53 -68.49 -59.68 -46.65
N VAL A 54 -68.82 -58.41 -46.48
CA VAL A 54 -69.35 -57.55 -47.55
C VAL A 54 -68.17 -56.82 -48.19
N ASN A 55 -67.97 -57.00 -49.48
CA ASN A 55 -66.78 -56.53 -50.18
C ASN A 55 -67.11 -55.47 -51.23
N ILE A 56 -66.36 -54.37 -51.25
CA ILE A 56 -66.33 -53.39 -52.35
C ILE A 56 -65.11 -53.74 -53.21
N PRO A 57 -65.30 -54.36 -54.40
CA PRO A 57 -64.20 -54.89 -55.20
C PRO A 57 -63.43 -53.79 -55.95
N ASP A 58 -62.33 -54.19 -56.58
CA ASP A 58 -61.54 -53.34 -57.49
C ASP A 58 -62.41 -52.61 -58.52
N LEU A 59 -62.12 -51.33 -58.75
CA LEU A 59 -62.83 -50.39 -59.63
C LEU A 59 -64.30 -50.09 -59.26
N ALA A 60 -64.84 -50.63 -58.17
CA ALA A 60 -66.17 -50.31 -57.70
C ALA A 60 -66.16 -49.10 -56.76
N THR A 61 -67.05 -48.14 -57.01
CA THR A 61 -67.38 -47.06 -56.08
C THR A 61 -68.75 -47.32 -55.46
N VAL A 62 -68.83 -47.42 -54.14
CA VAL A 62 -70.10 -47.47 -53.39
C VAL A 62 -70.26 -46.15 -52.66
N THR A 63 -71.39 -45.49 -52.85
CA THR A 63 -71.65 -44.16 -52.28
C THR A 63 -72.53 -44.27 -51.04
N TYR A 64 -72.02 -43.85 -49.89
CA TYR A 64 -72.82 -43.58 -48.71
C TYR A 64 -73.42 -42.18 -48.82
N GLY A 65 -74.75 -42.10 -48.89
CA GLY A 65 -75.48 -40.86 -49.14
C GLY A 65 -76.70 -40.69 -48.24
N ALA A 66 -76.60 -41.15 -46.99
CA ALA A 66 -77.68 -41.05 -46.01
C ALA A 66 -77.87 -39.60 -45.50
N ALA A 67 -79.09 -39.25 -45.12
CA ALA A 67 -79.42 -37.96 -44.52
C ALA A 67 -79.43 -37.98 -42.97
N ASP A 68 -79.30 -39.16 -42.37
CA ASP A 68 -79.28 -39.42 -40.92
C ASP A 68 -78.24 -40.50 -40.60
N ASN A 69 -77.84 -40.60 -39.34
CA ASN A 69 -76.95 -41.66 -38.84
C ASN A 69 -77.42 -43.07 -39.23
N LEU A 70 -76.56 -43.86 -39.87
CA LEU A 70 -76.84 -45.26 -40.20
C LEU A 70 -75.97 -46.21 -39.39
N ASN A 71 -76.61 -47.21 -38.80
CA ASN A 71 -75.90 -48.28 -38.11
C ASN A 71 -75.26 -49.24 -39.12
N LEU A 72 -73.96 -49.46 -38.97
CA LEU A 72 -73.26 -50.65 -39.46
C LEU A 72 -73.11 -51.60 -38.27
N SER A 73 -73.89 -52.68 -38.24
CA SER A 73 -74.00 -53.55 -37.07
C SER A 73 -73.57 -55.00 -37.34
N GLY A 74 -73.36 -55.77 -36.27
CA GLY A 74 -73.08 -57.21 -36.35
C GLY A 74 -71.67 -57.58 -35.89
N THR A 75 -71.13 -58.67 -36.44
CA THR A 75 -69.80 -59.22 -36.06
C THR A 75 -68.97 -59.69 -37.27
N GLY A 76 -69.41 -59.40 -38.49
CA GLY A 76 -68.68 -59.70 -39.73
C GLY A 76 -67.77 -58.55 -40.18
N THR A 77 -67.42 -58.53 -41.47
CA THR A 77 -66.46 -57.57 -42.04
C THR A 77 -67.03 -56.79 -43.22
N LEU A 78 -66.93 -55.46 -43.21
CA LEU A 78 -67.02 -54.64 -44.42
C LEU A 78 -65.61 -54.44 -44.96
N ARG A 79 -65.30 -54.98 -46.13
CA ARG A 79 -64.00 -54.91 -46.79
C ARG A 79 -64.08 -54.00 -48.02
N ILE A 80 -63.14 -53.09 -48.16
CA ILE A 80 -62.91 -52.33 -49.38
C ILE A 80 -61.62 -52.88 -49.98
N ASP A 81 -61.69 -53.63 -51.07
CA ASP A 81 -60.51 -54.22 -51.69
C ASP A 81 -59.64 -53.17 -52.37
N THR A 82 -58.39 -53.54 -52.67
CA THR A 82 -57.47 -52.70 -53.44
C THR A 82 -58.12 -52.26 -54.75
N GLY A 83 -58.20 -50.93 -54.95
CA GLY A 83 -58.83 -50.30 -56.11
C GLY A 83 -60.35 -50.06 -55.97
N GLY A 84 -61.01 -50.60 -54.95
CA GLY A 84 -62.37 -50.24 -54.56
C GLY A 84 -62.44 -48.90 -53.82
N THR A 85 -63.59 -48.22 -53.88
CA THR A 85 -63.83 -46.92 -53.22
C THR A 85 -65.14 -46.93 -52.44
N LEU A 86 -65.07 -46.63 -51.14
CA LEU A 86 -66.23 -46.20 -50.36
C LEU A 86 -66.26 -44.67 -50.35
N PHE A 87 -67.26 -44.09 -51.00
CA PHE A 87 -67.41 -42.64 -51.14
C PHE A 87 -68.47 -42.12 -50.16
N LEU A 88 -68.06 -41.30 -49.21
CA LEU A 88 -68.90 -40.67 -48.19
C LEU A 88 -69.28 -39.27 -48.69
N ASP A 89 -70.48 -39.18 -49.27
CA ASP A 89 -71.03 -37.98 -49.91
C ASP A 89 -72.36 -37.62 -49.24
N THR A 90 -72.27 -36.86 -48.15
CA THR A 90 -73.43 -36.46 -47.38
C THR A 90 -73.57 -34.94 -47.36
N LYS A 91 -74.79 -34.43 -47.15
CA LYS A 91 -75.09 -32.98 -47.28
C LYS A 91 -75.53 -32.33 -45.97
N THR A 92 -75.50 -33.08 -44.87
CA THR A 92 -75.99 -32.66 -43.54
C THR A 92 -74.91 -32.90 -42.48
N GLY A 93 -75.10 -32.39 -41.26
CA GLY A 93 -74.12 -32.59 -40.16
C GLY A 93 -74.49 -33.73 -39.19
N ASN A 94 -75.40 -34.63 -39.58
CA ASN A 94 -75.96 -35.69 -38.72
C ASN A 94 -75.97 -37.06 -39.42
N ASP A 95 -75.01 -37.32 -40.30
CA ASP A 95 -75.03 -38.47 -41.22
C ASP A 95 -73.90 -39.46 -40.96
N ASN A 96 -73.69 -39.82 -39.70
CA ASN A 96 -72.58 -40.68 -39.30
C ASN A 96 -72.82 -42.14 -39.69
N ILE A 97 -71.77 -42.82 -40.15
CA ILE A 97 -71.72 -44.28 -40.10
C ILE A 97 -71.45 -44.69 -38.65
N VAL A 98 -72.47 -45.18 -37.97
CA VAL A 98 -72.39 -45.63 -36.58
C VAL A 98 -72.09 -47.13 -36.56
N VAL A 99 -70.84 -47.48 -36.27
CA VAL A 99 -70.37 -48.86 -36.22
C VAL A 99 -70.70 -49.47 -34.85
N VAL A 100 -71.63 -50.43 -34.82
CA VAL A 100 -72.19 -51.04 -33.60
C VAL A 100 -71.92 -52.55 -33.57
N GLY A 101 -71.69 -53.13 -32.39
CA GLY A 101 -71.30 -54.53 -32.24
C GLY A 101 -69.78 -54.75 -32.37
N THR A 102 -69.37 -55.93 -32.84
CA THR A 102 -67.95 -56.29 -33.06
C THR A 102 -67.61 -56.35 -34.55
N VAL A 103 -68.36 -55.62 -35.37
CA VAL A 103 -68.14 -55.53 -36.82
C VAL A 103 -66.81 -54.83 -37.13
N SER A 104 -66.13 -55.31 -38.16
CA SER A 104 -64.84 -54.74 -38.61
C SER A 104 -64.98 -54.09 -39.98
N VAL A 105 -64.53 -52.85 -40.11
CA VAL A 105 -64.31 -52.18 -41.40
C VAL A 105 -62.84 -52.32 -41.77
N VAL A 106 -62.54 -52.85 -42.95
CA VAL A 106 -61.17 -53.05 -43.46
C VAL A 106 -61.04 -52.36 -44.81
N ASN A 107 -60.25 -51.29 -44.89
CA ASN A 107 -60.00 -50.54 -46.11
C ASN A 107 -58.65 -50.91 -46.72
N ASP A 108 -58.61 -51.75 -47.76
CA ASP A 108 -57.44 -51.96 -48.63
C ASP A 108 -57.46 -51.06 -49.89
N GLY A 109 -58.57 -50.36 -50.15
CA GLY A 109 -58.81 -49.47 -51.28
C GLY A 109 -58.80 -47.99 -50.89
N THR A 110 -59.85 -47.24 -51.24
CA THR A 110 -60.01 -45.83 -50.85
C THR A 110 -61.29 -45.62 -50.04
N VAL A 111 -61.20 -44.99 -48.87
CA VAL A 111 -62.35 -44.36 -48.22
C VAL A 111 -62.23 -42.87 -48.44
N ARG A 112 -63.17 -42.31 -49.21
CA ARG A 112 -63.16 -40.90 -49.60
C ARG A 112 -64.26 -40.15 -48.87
N PHE A 113 -63.89 -39.10 -48.16
CA PHE A 113 -64.78 -38.12 -47.53
C PHE A 113 -64.87 -36.90 -48.46
N ASP A 114 -66.06 -36.55 -48.96
CA ASP A 114 -66.26 -35.25 -49.61
C ASP A 114 -66.79 -34.21 -48.62
N ALA A 115 -67.77 -34.55 -47.79
CA ALA A 115 -68.38 -33.65 -46.81
C ALA A 115 -67.96 -33.95 -45.35
N GLY A 116 -68.72 -33.45 -44.36
CA GLY A 116 -68.53 -33.65 -42.92
C GLY A 116 -69.04 -35.00 -42.39
N THR A 117 -69.11 -36.03 -43.24
CA THR A 117 -69.57 -37.36 -42.81
C THR A 117 -68.60 -37.96 -41.80
N ASP A 118 -69.13 -38.47 -40.70
CA ASP A 118 -68.32 -39.16 -39.70
C ASP A 118 -68.42 -40.68 -39.72
N ILE A 119 -67.41 -41.33 -39.14
CA ILE A 119 -67.44 -42.74 -38.77
C ILE A 119 -67.33 -42.83 -37.24
N GLN A 120 -68.45 -43.16 -36.59
CA GLN A 120 -68.51 -43.35 -35.15
C GLN A 120 -68.34 -44.83 -34.78
N LEU A 121 -67.26 -45.17 -34.09
CA LEU A 121 -66.98 -46.50 -33.56
C LEU A 121 -67.67 -46.67 -32.19
N ASN A 122 -68.95 -47.06 -32.19
CA ASN A 122 -69.86 -46.86 -31.07
C ASN A 122 -69.71 -47.87 -29.91
N THR A 123 -69.21 -49.08 -30.15
CA THR A 123 -69.17 -50.15 -29.13
C THR A 123 -67.78 -50.72 -28.93
N ASN A 124 -67.52 -51.22 -27.72
CA ASN A 124 -66.29 -51.97 -27.44
C ASN A 124 -66.25 -53.24 -28.29
N GLY A 125 -65.26 -53.33 -29.19
CA GLY A 125 -65.07 -54.45 -30.11
C GLY A 125 -65.34 -54.13 -31.59
N SER A 126 -65.95 -52.99 -31.94
CA SER A 126 -65.97 -52.54 -33.34
C SER A 126 -64.55 -52.12 -33.76
N SER A 127 -64.20 -52.28 -35.04
CA SER A 127 -62.88 -51.84 -35.53
C SER A 127 -62.92 -51.21 -36.91
N PHE A 128 -62.01 -50.27 -37.15
CA PHE A 128 -61.72 -49.71 -38.46
C PHE A 128 -60.22 -49.86 -38.74
N THR A 129 -59.87 -50.59 -39.79
CA THR A 129 -58.49 -50.82 -40.21
C THR A 129 -58.27 -50.21 -41.59
N ASN A 130 -57.42 -49.19 -41.70
CA ASN A 130 -56.97 -48.62 -42.97
C ASN A 130 -55.66 -49.26 -43.43
N ASN A 131 -55.65 -50.00 -44.53
CA ASN A 131 -54.46 -50.45 -45.25
C ASN A 131 -54.24 -49.69 -46.57
N GLY A 132 -55.28 -49.00 -47.09
CA GLY A 132 -55.29 -48.25 -48.34
C GLY A 132 -55.17 -46.74 -48.15
N LEU A 133 -56.02 -45.97 -48.81
CA LEU A 133 -56.06 -44.50 -48.76
C LEU A 133 -57.30 -44.01 -48.00
N LEU A 134 -57.10 -43.15 -47.00
CA LEU A 134 -58.14 -42.24 -46.52
C LEU A 134 -57.96 -40.90 -47.22
N LEU A 135 -59.01 -40.42 -47.91
CA LEU A 135 -58.93 -39.19 -48.72
C LEU A 135 -60.04 -38.22 -48.34
N LYS A 136 -59.70 -36.99 -47.94
CA LYS A 136 -60.64 -35.86 -47.82
C LYS A 136 -60.42 -34.92 -49.00
N THR A 137 -61.41 -34.79 -49.90
CA THR A 137 -61.26 -34.08 -51.19
C THR A 137 -61.77 -32.65 -51.23
N SER A 138 -62.83 -32.30 -50.49
CA SER A 138 -63.41 -30.96 -50.52
C SER A 138 -63.72 -30.43 -49.12
N GLY A 139 -63.94 -29.13 -48.98
CA GLY A 139 -64.43 -28.49 -47.75
C GLY A 139 -65.75 -27.76 -47.93
N SER A 140 -66.43 -27.92 -49.08
CA SER A 140 -67.40 -26.94 -49.56
C SER A 140 -68.71 -27.49 -50.15
N ASP A 141 -69.02 -28.77 -50.00
CA ASP A 141 -70.29 -29.32 -50.52
C ASP A 141 -71.48 -29.13 -49.54
N GLY A 142 -71.37 -28.16 -48.62
CA GLY A 142 -72.42 -27.71 -47.71
C GLY A 142 -72.07 -26.37 -47.03
N PRO A 143 -73.05 -25.67 -46.40
CA PRO A 143 -72.84 -24.37 -45.76
C PRO A 143 -71.97 -24.41 -44.48
N SER A 144 -71.56 -25.59 -44.02
CA SER A 144 -70.64 -25.79 -42.91
C SER A 144 -69.29 -26.29 -43.43
N ASN A 145 -68.19 -25.64 -43.03
CA ASN A 145 -66.82 -26.19 -43.05
C ASN A 145 -66.73 -27.35 -42.04
N ASP A 146 -67.60 -28.34 -42.16
CA ASP A 146 -67.79 -29.38 -41.16
C ASP A 146 -66.58 -30.34 -41.19
N PRO A 147 -65.85 -30.48 -40.09
CA PRO A 147 -64.78 -31.48 -39.99
C PRO A 147 -65.36 -32.88 -40.11
N ALA A 148 -64.63 -33.78 -40.77
CA ALA A 148 -64.96 -35.20 -40.77
C ALA A 148 -64.23 -35.90 -39.63
N TYR A 149 -64.91 -36.83 -38.96
CA TYR A 149 -64.37 -37.53 -37.80
C TYR A 149 -64.35 -39.05 -37.97
N ILE A 150 -63.31 -39.70 -37.46
CA ILE A 150 -63.33 -41.13 -37.12
C ILE A 150 -63.13 -41.22 -35.61
N TYR A 151 -64.15 -41.61 -34.85
CA TYR A 151 -64.15 -41.38 -33.39
C TYR A 151 -64.94 -42.42 -32.57
N PRO A 152 -64.62 -42.65 -31.29
CA PRO A 152 -65.41 -43.51 -30.39
C PRO A 152 -66.69 -42.81 -29.90
N SER A 153 -67.64 -43.51 -29.29
CA SER A 153 -68.86 -42.86 -28.75
C SER A 153 -68.66 -42.11 -27.43
N SER A 154 -67.64 -42.48 -26.65
CA SER A 154 -67.20 -41.74 -25.45
C SER A 154 -65.74 -42.05 -25.12
N GLN A 155 -65.18 -41.41 -24.09
CA GLN A 155 -63.82 -41.72 -23.60
C GLN A 155 -63.63 -43.20 -23.27
N THR A 156 -64.62 -43.85 -22.64
CA THR A 156 -64.50 -45.21 -22.10
C THR A 156 -65.25 -46.27 -22.92
N VAL A 157 -65.95 -45.85 -23.98
CA VAL A 157 -66.75 -46.72 -24.84
C VAL A 157 -66.46 -46.40 -26.30
N GLY A 158 -66.00 -47.39 -27.06
CA GLY A 158 -65.84 -47.29 -28.51
C GLY A 158 -64.85 -48.29 -29.09
N GLY A 159 -64.80 -48.33 -30.43
CA GLY A 159 -64.00 -49.29 -31.19
C GLY A 159 -62.55 -48.88 -31.45
N LYS A 160 -61.78 -49.83 -32.00
CA LYS A 160 -60.36 -49.66 -32.33
C LYS A 160 -60.16 -49.12 -33.75
N PHE A 161 -59.44 -48.00 -33.86
CA PHE A 161 -58.90 -47.53 -35.14
C PHE A 161 -57.46 -48.03 -35.36
N THR A 162 -57.17 -48.61 -36.52
CA THR A 162 -55.84 -49.04 -36.94
C THR A 162 -55.49 -48.44 -38.30
N ASN A 163 -54.35 -47.76 -38.42
CA ASN A 163 -53.86 -47.23 -39.70
C ASN A 163 -52.52 -47.86 -40.11
N ASN A 164 -52.50 -48.45 -41.30
CA ASN A 164 -51.33 -49.02 -41.97
C ASN A 164 -51.12 -48.37 -43.36
N GLY A 165 -52.03 -47.50 -43.80
CA GLY A 165 -52.07 -46.90 -45.13
C GLY A 165 -51.93 -45.37 -45.14
N ASN A 166 -52.10 -44.76 -46.31
CA ASN A 166 -51.95 -43.32 -46.52
C ASN A 166 -53.19 -42.54 -46.08
N ILE A 167 -52.98 -41.28 -45.68
CA ILE A 167 -54.04 -40.32 -45.38
C ILE A 167 -53.75 -39.04 -46.16
N THR A 168 -54.71 -38.54 -46.94
CA THR A 168 -54.57 -37.31 -47.70
C THR A 168 -55.74 -36.38 -47.41
N VAL A 169 -55.44 -35.15 -46.98
CA VAL A 169 -56.42 -34.08 -46.76
C VAL A 169 -56.13 -32.93 -47.70
N GLN A 170 -56.93 -32.81 -48.75
CA GLN A 170 -56.74 -31.77 -49.78
C GLN A 170 -57.35 -30.42 -49.38
N ALA A 171 -58.43 -30.45 -48.59
CA ALA A 171 -59.14 -29.30 -48.06
C ALA A 171 -60.00 -29.73 -46.85
N GLY A 172 -60.39 -28.77 -46.02
CA GLY A 172 -61.19 -29.04 -44.81
C GLY A 172 -60.38 -29.69 -43.71
N HIS A 173 -61.06 -30.41 -42.81
CA HIS A 173 -60.46 -30.99 -41.61
C HIS A 173 -60.91 -32.45 -41.47
N LEU A 174 -59.96 -33.36 -41.26
CA LEU A 174 -60.19 -34.75 -40.87
C LEU A 174 -59.55 -34.99 -39.49
N ASN A 175 -60.35 -35.37 -38.49
CA ASN A 175 -59.85 -35.70 -37.15
C ASN A 175 -60.06 -37.18 -36.83
N ILE A 176 -59.00 -37.83 -36.36
CA ILE A 176 -59.04 -39.23 -35.94
C ILE A 176 -58.87 -39.28 -34.43
N SER A 177 -59.90 -39.79 -33.75
CA SER A 177 -59.95 -39.90 -32.30
C SER A 177 -59.93 -41.36 -31.85
N GLY A 178 -59.03 -41.69 -30.92
CA GLY A 178 -58.93 -43.03 -30.34
C GLY A 178 -59.72 -43.22 -29.04
N SER A 179 -60.15 -44.45 -28.74
CA SER A 179 -60.79 -44.78 -27.46
C SER A 179 -59.79 -44.74 -26.29
N GLN A 180 -60.20 -44.22 -25.12
CA GLN A 180 -59.43 -44.31 -23.87
C GLN A 180 -59.78 -45.58 -23.06
N SER A 181 -60.48 -46.55 -23.68
CA SER A 181 -60.65 -47.88 -23.10
C SER A 181 -59.44 -48.76 -23.38
N ALA A 182 -58.95 -49.45 -22.34
CA ALA A 182 -57.87 -50.43 -22.48
C ALA A 182 -58.22 -51.47 -23.57
N GLY A 183 -57.28 -51.71 -24.50
CA GLY A 183 -57.45 -52.62 -25.63
C GLY A 183 -58.10 -52.04 -26.90
N ASN A 184 -58.73 -50.87 -26.82
CA ASN A 184 -59.43 -50.23 -27.96
C ASN A 184 -58.78 -48.92 -28.43
N ALA A 185 -57.65 -48.54 -27.85
CA ALA A 185 -56.89 -47.36 -28.24
C ALA A 185 -56.41 -47.44 -29.71
N ALA A 186 -56.36 -46.27 -30.35
CA ALA A 186 -55.96 -46.15 -31.75
C ALA A 186 -54.47 -46.45 -31.95
N SER A 187 -54.12 -46.97 -33.12
CA SER A 187 -52.73 -47.22 -33.52
C SER A 187 -52.50 -46.95 -35.01
N SER A 188 -51.44 -46.24 -35.38
CA SER A 188 -50.96 -46.10 -36.76
C SER A 188 -49.56 -46.68 -36.88
N THR A 189 -49.32 -47.69 -37.72
CA THR A 189 -47.99 -48.28 -37.95
C THR A 189 -47.24 -47.66 -39.13
N GLY A 190 -47.85 -46.73 -39.87
CA GLY A 190 -47.18 -46.03 -40.98
C GLY A 190 -48.15 -45.47 -42.03
N GLY A 191 -47.58 -44.94 -43.12
CA GLY A 191 -48.28 -44.27 -44.21
C GLY A 191 -47.78 -42.84 -44.42
N ILE A 192 -48.09 -42.25 -45.58
CA ILE A 192 -47.84 -40.83 -45.85
C ILE A 192 -49.08 -40.03 -45.44
N PHE A 193 -48.88 -39.01 -44.61
CA PHE A 193 -49.88 -38.03 -44.20
C PHE A 193 -49.70 -36.77 -45.03
N THR A 194 -50.47 -36.65 -46.12
CA THR A 194 -50.38 -35.52 -47.04
C THR A 194 -51.46 -34.50 -46.74
N THR A 195 -51.09 -33.24 -46.56
CA THR A 195 -52.04 -32.13 -46.46
C THR A 195 -51.70 -31.06 -47.50
N THR A 196 -52.71 -30.57 -48.23
CA THR A 196 -52.54 -29.49 -49.22
C THR A 196 -53.51 -28.34 -48.94
N GLY A 197 -53.24 -27.15 -49.50
CA GLY A 197 -54.10 -25.98 -49.33
C GLY A 197 -54.30 -25.60 -47.86
N THR A 198 -55.55 -25.61 -47.39
CA THR A 198 -55.96 -25.38 -46.00
C THR A 198 -56.31 -26.67 -45.26
N GLY A 199 -55.91 -27.83 -45.79
CA GLY A 199 -56.21 -29.13 -45.20
C GLY A 199 -55.62 -29.30 -43.81
N VAL A 200 -56.41 -29.82 -42.88
CA VAL A 200 -55.98 -30.18 -41.52
C VAL A 200 -56.25 -31.66 -41.28
N LEU A 201 -55.20 -32.41 -40.94
CA LEU A 201 -55.31 -33.76 -40.38
C LEU A 201 -54.98 -33.67 -38.90
N SER A 202 -55.91 -34.05 -38.01
CA SER A 202 -55.65 -34.04 -36.58
C SER A 202 -55.85 -35.38 -35.89
N PHE A 203 -55.15 -35.55 -34.77
CA PHE A 203 -55.23 -36.74 -33.92
C PHE A 203 -55.60 -36.37 -32.48
N SER A 204 -56.55 -37.09 -31.89
CA SER A 204 -57.07 -36.86 -30.53
C SER A 204 -57.43 -38.18 -29.82
N GLY A 205 -57.81 -38.16 -28.55
CA GLY A 205 -58.23 -39.37 -27.82
C GLY A 205 -57.09 -40.32 -27.42
N GLY A 206 -57.40 -41.58 -27.15
CA GLY A 206 -56.45 -42.57 -26.63
C GLY A 206 -55.65 -43.31 -27.71
N TRP A 207 -54.32 -43.26 -27.63
CA TRP A 207 -53.40 -43.87 -28.61
C TRP A 207 -52.33 -44.78 -27.97
N THR A 208 -51.95 -45.84 -28.68
CA THR A 208 -50.79 -46.68 -28.34
C THR A 208 -49.57 -46.42 -29.25
N LEU A 209 -49.80 -45.99 -30.49
CA LEU A 209 -48.75 -45.70 -31.48
C LEU A 209 -49.30 -44.75 -32.55
N LEU A 210 -48.58 -43.68 -32.89
CA LEU A 210 -48.87 -42.82 -34.03
C LEU A 210 -47.60 -42.72 -34.89
N ARG A 211 -47.52 -43.51 -35.95
CA ARG A 211 -46.41 -43.51 -36.91
C ARG A 211 -46.85 -43.10 -38.32
N GLY A 212 -46.03 -42.31 -39.01
CA GLY A 212 -46.21 -41.94 -40.42
C GLY A 212 -45.16 -40.95 -40.93
N THR A 213 -45.28 -40.53 -42.20
CA THR A 213 -44.44 -39.48 -42.79
C THR A 213 -45.34 -38.34 -43.25
N SER A 214 -45.19 -37.17 -42.66
CA SER A 214 -45.96 -35.98 -43.03
C SER A 214 -45.39 -35.26 -44.27
N SER A 215 -46.29 -34.75 -45.10
CA SER A 215 -45.98 -33.87 -46.23
C SER A 215 -47.04 -32.76 -46.28
N MET A 216 -46.68 -31.56 -45.84
CA MET A 216 -47.57 -30.44 -45.61
C MET A 216 -47.29 -29.30 -46.58
N ALA A 217 -48.30 -28.86 -47.34
CA ALA A 217 -48.21 -27.60 -48.07
C ALA A 217 -48.28 -26.39 -47.11
N THR A 218 -47.77 -25.24 -47.56
CA THR A 218 -47.89 -23.98 -46.82
C THR A 218 -49.34 -23.68 -46.43
N GLY A 219 -49.61 -23.50 -45.14
CA GLY A 219 -50.94 -23.19 -44.61
C GLY A 219 -51.79 -24.40 -44.21
N SER A 220 -51.31 -25.62 -44.45
CA SER A 220 -51.92 -26.88 -44.01
C SER A 220 -51.21 -27.46 -42.76
N SER A 221 -51.82 -28.42 -42.06
CA SER A 221 -51.20 -29.04 -40.89
C SER A 221 -51.58 -30.52 -40.69
N VAL A 222 -50.60 -31.30 -40.22
CA VAL A 222 -50.78 -32.58 -39.53
C VAL A 222 -50.54 -32.29 -38.04
N GLU A 223 -51.58 -32.36 -37.21
CA GLU A 223 -51.53 -31.81 -35.86
C GLU A 223 -52.14 -32.69 -34.76
N LEU A 224 -51.75 -32.40 -33.53
CA LEU A 224 -52.44 -32.85 -32.32
C LEU A 224 -53.50 -31.79 -31.98
N SER A 225 -54.75 -32.20 -31.82
CA SER A 225 -55.86 -31.27 -31.53
C SER A 225 -56.58 -31.64 -30.23
N ASN A 226 -57.30 -30.65 -29.69
CA ASN A 226 -58.26 -30.84 -28.60
C ASN A 226 -59.70 -30.94 -29.08
N GLU A 227 -59.87 -31.18 -30.39
CA GLU A 227 -61.17 -31.15 -31.00
C GLU A 227 -62.03 -32.34 -30.53
N ASN A 228 -63.30 -32.06 -30.26
CA ASN A 228 -64.19 -32.98 -29.60
C ASN A 228 -65.44 -33.27 -30.46
N PRO A 229 -65.47 -34.37 -31.22
CA PRO A 229 -66.62 -34.71 -32.06
C PRO A 229 -67.90 -35.01 -31.28
N ALA A 230 -67.79 -35.45 -30.02
CA ALA A 230 -68.93 -35.60 -29.12
C ALA A 230 -68.59 -35.03 -27.73
N SER A 231 -69.49 -34.27 -27.10
CA SER A 231 -69.27 -33.65 -25.77
C SER A 231 -68.71 -34.58 -24.66
N SER A 232 -68.71 -35.90 -24.87
CA SER A 232 -68.24 -36.98 -24.00
C SER A 232 -66.94 -37.72 -24.40
N THR A 233 -66.29 -37.43 -25.55
CA THR A 233 -65.18 -38.26 -26.09
C THR A 233 -63.77 -37.93 -25.58
N GLY A 234 -63.62 -36.83 -24.83
CA GLY A 234 -62.33 -36.42 -24.26
C GLY A 234 -61.53 -35.61 -25.26
N THR A 235 -61.29 -34.36 -24.90
CA THR A 235 -60.83 -33.30 -25.80
C THR A 235 -59.30 -33.27 -25.93
N PHE A 236 -58.61 -34.41 -25.80
CA PHE A 236 -57.14 -34.40 -25.70
C PHE A 236 -56.50 -35.75 -26.01
N PHE A 237 -55.23 -35.73 -26.43
CA PHE A 237 -54.45 -36.94 -26.70
C PHE A 237 -54.03 -37.59 -25.39
N VAL A 238 -54.24 -38.91 -25.27
CA VAL A 238 -53.99 -39.69 -24.06
C VAL A 238 -53.10 -40.89 -24.37
N ALA A 239 -52.03 -41.07 -23.59
CA ALA A 239 -51.20 -42.26 -23.67
C ALA A 239 -51.92 -43.48 -23.08
N MET A 240 -52.10 -44.50 -23.92
CA MET A 240 -52.82 -45.75 -23.57
C MET A 240 -51.92 -46.99 -23.53
N ALA A 241 -50.64 -46.86 -23.89
CA ALA A 241 -49.62 -47.89 -23.70
C ALA A 241 -48.61 -47.45 -22.64
N PRO A 242 -47.86 -48.37 -22.00
CA PRO A 242 -46.75 -48.01 -21.11
C PRO A 242 -45.80 -46.98 -21.74
N THR A 243 -45.54 -47.15 -23.03
CA THR A 243 -44.92 -46.16 -23.91
C THR A 243 -45.80 -45.98 -25.15
N THR A 244 -46.42 -44.82 -25.29
CA THR A 244 -47.12 -44.40 -26.51
C THR A 244 -46.16 -43.64 -27.40
N ILE A 245 -45.88 -44.17 -28.59
CA ILE A 245 -44.89 -43.61 -29.52
C ILE A 245 -45.55 -42.61 -30.49
N LEU A 246 -44.93 -41.44 -30.67
CA LEU A 246 -45.19 -40.45 -31.71
C LEU A 246 -44.00 -40.45 -32.68
N ASP A 247 -44.19 -40.99 -33.88
CA ASP A 247 -43.13 -41.22 -34.85
C ASP A 247 -43.56 -40.69 -36.22
N VAL A 248 -43.63 -39.35 -36.31
CA VAL A 248 -44.04 -38.64 -37.52
C VAL A 248 -42.84 -37.91 -38.11
N ASP A 249 -42.36 -38.42 -39.24
CA ASP A 249 -41.25 -37.86 -40.02
C ASP A 249 -41.72 -36.83 -41.06
N GLY A 250 -40.80 -36.32 -41.88
CA GLY A 250 -41.07 -35.35 -42.94
C GLY A 250 -41.17 -33.92 -42.41
N ASP A 251 -42.29 -33.25 -42.64
CA ASP A 251 -42.53 -31.88 -42.14
C ASP A 251 -42.88 -31.81 -40.64
N GLY A 252 -43.05 -32.97 -40.01
CA GLY A 252 -43.32 -33.21 -38.59
C GLY A 252 -44.80 -33.16 -38.18
N LEU A 253 -45.04 -33.51 -36.92
CA LEU A 253 -46.32 -33.35 -36.23
C LEU A 253 -46.36 -31.97 -35.55
N ILE A 254 -47.44 -31.23 -35.76
CA ILE A 254 -47.63 -29.90 -35.15
C ILE A 254 -48.44 -30.03 -33.86
N TRP A 255 -47.95 -29.42 -32.78
CA TRP A 255 -48.71 -29.17 -31.57
C TRP A 255 -49.11 -27.70 -31.54
N LYS A 256 -50.33 -27.42 -32.00
CA LYS A 256 -50.83 -26.04 -32.17
C LYS A 256 -51.63 -25.59 -30.96
N THR A 257 -52.53 -26.45 -30.49
CA THR A 257 -53.38 -26.24 -29.32
C THR A 257 -53.60 -27.58 -28.62
N GLY A 258 -54.05 -27.55 -27.38
CA GLY A 258 -54.58 -28.75 -26.74
C GLY A 258 -53.66 -29.44 -25.75
N LYS A 259 -54.18 -30.55 -25.25
CA LYS A 259 -53.76 -31.21 -24.02
C LYS A 259 -53.08 -32.55 -24.38
N LEU A 260 -51.91 -32.80 -23.83
CA LEU A 260 -51.25 -34.11 -23.85
C LEU A 260 -51.32 -34.68 -22.44
N ASN A 261 -52.09 -35.75 -22.26
CA ASN A 261 -52.17 -36.46 -20.99
C ASN A 261 -51.33 -37.72 -21.03
N THR A 262 -50.29 -37.76 -20.21
CA THR A 262 -49.45 -38.94 -20.03
C THR A 262 -50.20 -40.09 -19.38
N ASN A 263 -51.27 -39.83 -18.63
CA ASN A 263 -52.07 -40.85 -17.94
C ASN A 263 -51.23 -41.82 -17.06
N GLY A 264 -50.12 -41.33 -16.50
CA GLY A 264 -49.17 -42.16 -15.75
C GLY A 264 -48.18 -42.97 -16.60
N ASN A 265 -48.26 -42.87 -17.93
CA ASN A 265 -47.40 -43.55 -18.92
C ASN A 265 -46.35 -42.60 -19.54
N ILE A 266 -45.59 -43.10 -20.52
CA ILE A 266 -44.63 -42.33 -21.31
C ILE A 266 -45.26 -41.98 -22.67
N ILE A 267 -45.24 -40.70 -23.06
CA ILE A 267 -45.40 -40.28 -24.47
C ILE A 267 -44.01 -40.11 -25.04
N GLU A 268 -43.61 -40.93 -26.01
CA GLU A 268 -42.27 -40.89 -26.59
C GLU A 268 -42.31 -40.34 -28.02
N ASN A 269 -41.72 -39.18 -28.27
CA ASN A 269 -41.44 -38.68 -29.61
C ASN A 269 -40.19 -39.36 -30.19
N GLN A 270 -40.34 -40.01 -31.33
CA GLN A 270 -39.28 -40.61 -32.14
C GLN A 270 -39.02 -39.84 -33.45
N GLY A 271 -39.95 -38.96 -33.88
CA GLY A 271 -39.86 -38.17 -35.12
C GLY A 271 -39.64 -36.66 -34.88
N LEU A 272 -40.26 -35.81 -35.71
CA LEU A 272 -40.23 -34.35 -35.56
C LEU A 272 -41.55 -33.83 -34.96
N LEU A 273 -41.50 -33.29 -33.74
CA LEU A 273 -42.61 -32.59 -33.09
C LEU A 273 -42.35 -31.07 -33.09
N ARG A 274 -43.35 -30.27 -33.46
CA ARG A 274 -43.23 -28.80 -33.60
C ARG A 274 -44.30 -28.09 -32.78
N LEU A 275 -43.92 -27.29 -31.80
CA LEU A 275 -44.83 -26.42 -31.05
C LEU A 275 -45.09 -25.12 -31.84
N GLN A 276 -46.35 -24.87 -32.22
CA GLN A 276 -46.77 -23.74 -33.04
C GLN A 276 -48.12 -23.15 -32.62
N GLY A 277 -48.27 -22.67 -31.39
CA GLY A 277 -49.51 -22.00 -30.99
C GLY A 277 -49.74 -21.92 -29.49
N VAL A 278 -50.85 -21.26 -29.11
CA VAL A 278 -51.15 -20.92 -27.72
C VAL A 278 -52.10 -21.95 -27.10
N GLY A 279 -51.88 -22.29 -25.83
CA GLY A 279 -52.73 -23.18 -25.03
C GLY A 279 -52.30 -24.65 -25.06
N ALA A 280 -51.04 -24.95 -25.40
CA ALA A 280 -50.50 -26.30 -25.28
C ALA A 280 -50.29 -26.68 -23.80
N THR A 281 -50.73 -27.87 -23.38
CA THR A 281 -50.57 -28.33 -21.99
C THR A 281 -50.13 -29.79 -21.94
N LEU A 282 -49.05 -30.09 -21.23
CA LEU A 282 -48.59 -31.43 -20.87
C LEU A 282 -48.92 -31.72 -19.40
N PHE A 283 -49.64 -32.80 -19.11
CA PHE A 283 -50.04 -33.16 -17.73
C PHE A 283 -50.24 -34.68 -17.53
N GLY A 284 -50.47 -35.08 -16.28
CA GLY A 284 -50.81 -36.45 -15.89
C GLY A 284 -50.51 -36.76 -14.42
N THR A 285 -50.82 -37.96 -13.95
CA THR A 285 -50.71 -38.36 -12.54
C THR A 285 -49.29 -38.74 -12.10
N SER A 286 -48.44 -39.23 -13.01
CA SER A 286 -47.03 -39.61 -12.74
C SER A 286 -46.19 -39.94 -13.99
N GLY A 287 -46.63 -39.54 -15.18
CA GLY A 287 -45.98 -39.91 -16.44
C GLY A 287 -44.90 -38.93 -16.93
N SER A 288 -44.36 -39.17 -18.11
CA SER A 288 -43.39 -38.26 -18.75
C SER A 288 -43.63 -38.14 -20.25
N PHE A 289 -43.23 -37.01 -20.82
CA PHE A 289 -42.97 -36.90 -22.25
C PHE A 289 -41.47 -37.10 -22.48
N LEU A 290 -41.09 -37.95 -23.43
CA LEU A 290 -39.71 -38.24 -23.79
C LEU A 290 -39.48 -37.87 -25.27
N ASN A 291 -38.54 -36.96 -25.55
CA ASN A 291 -37.98 -36.80 -26.88
C ASN A 291 -36.77 -37.74 -27.02
N ALA A 292 -36.91 -38.83 -27.77
CA ALA A 292 -35.90 -39.89 -27.88
C ALA A 292 -34.62 -39.42 -28.60
N ALA A 293 -33.51 -40.18 -28.47
CA ALA A 293 -32.18 -39.81 -28.95
C ALA A 293 -32.05 -39.47 -30.46
N GLY A 294 -32.95 -39.98 -31.31
CA GLY A 294 -33.01 -39.66 -32.74
C GLY A 294 -34.04 -38.60 -33.11
N ALA A 295 -34.84 -38.13 -32.16
CA ALA A 295 -36.01 -37.31 -32.38
C ALA A 295 -35.71 -35.82 -32.22
N THR A 296 -36.54 -34.98 -32.85
CA THR A 296 -36.45 -33.52 -32.74
C THR A 296 -37.72 -32.94 -32.14
N PHE A 297 -37.58 -32.13 -31.09
CA PHE A 297 -38.65 -31.27 -30.59
C PHE A 297 -38.30 -29.80 -30.82
N ARG A 298 -39.07 -29.12 -31.68
CA ARG A 298 -38.83 -27.73 -32.07
C ARG A 298 -39.91 -26.81 -31.54
N MET A 299 -39.50 -25.76 -30.85
CA MET A 299 -40.37 -24.70 -30.37
C MET A 299 -40.30 -23.51 -31.33
N GLU A 300 -41.37 -23.29 -32.09
CA GLU A 300 -41.42 -22.27 -33.13
C GLU A 300 -42.29 -21.06 -32.72
N SER A 301 -43.37 -21.27 -31.95
CA SER A 301 -44.16 -20.19 -31.32
C SER A 301 -45.11 -20.72 -30.23
N GLY A 302 -45.54 -19.85 -29.30
CA GLY A 302 -46.66 -20.14 -28.38
C GLY A 302 -46.28 -20.40 -26.92
N ASP A 303 -47.19 -21.00 -26.14
CA ASP A 303 -46.97 -21.35 -24.73
C ASP A 303 -47.22 -22.83 -24.48
N LEU A 304 -46.39 -23.41 -23.61
CA LEU A 304 -46.49 -24.79 -23.14
C LEU A 304 -46.53 -24.81 -21.61
N ALA A 305 -47.67 -25.22 -21.06
CA ALA A 305 -47.81 -25.50 -19.64
C ALA A 305 -47.45 -26.96 -19.35
N VAL A 306 -46.45 -27.21 -18.50
CA VAL A 306 -46.07 -28.55 -18.03
C VAL A 306 -46.41 -28.65 -16.55
N THR A 307 -47.34 -29.54 -16.21
CA THR A 307 -47.86 -29.71 -14.85
C THR A 307 -47.72 -31.16 -14.43
N THR A 308 -47.23 -31.41 -13.22
CA THR A 308 -47.15 -32.75 -12.57
C THR A 308 -46.35 -33.85 -13.31
N VAL A 309 -45.64 -33.51 -14.39
CA VAL A 309 -44.88 -34.46 -15.23
C VAL A 309 -43.53 -33.89 -15.67
N THR A 310 -42.65 -34.75 -16.19
CA THR A 310 -41.35 -34.37 -16.76
C THR A 310 -41.42 -34.33 -18.29
N LEU A 311 -40.97 -33.22 -18.88
CA LEU A 311 -40.60 -33.10 -20.29
C LEU A 311 -39.11 -33.42 -20.41
N ARG A 312 -38.81 -34.67 -20.77
CA ARG A 312 -37.44 -35.19 -20.88
C ARG A 312 -36.96 -35.17 -22.32
N ASN A 313 -35.75 -34.67 -22.55
CA ASN A 313 -35.08 -34.65 -23.84
C ASN A 313 -33.82 -35.52 -23.80
N GLU A 314 -33.77 -36.53 -24.67
CA GLU A 314 -32.59 -37.34 -24.97
C GLU A 314 -32.08 -37.12 -26.40
N GLY A 315 -32.88 -36.52 -27.29
CA GLY A 315 -32.52 -36.12 -28.65
C GLY A 315 -32.24 -34.62 -28.80
N ALA A 316 -32.72 -34.04 -29.91
CA ALA A 316 -32.52 -32.62 -30.21
C ALA A 316 -33.76 -31.78 -29.84
N MET A 317 -33.58 -30.82 -28.94
CA MET A 317 -34.56 -29.77 -28.65
C MET A 317 -34.07 -28.43 -29.22
N SER A 318 -34.95 -27.61 -29.78
CA SER A 318 -34.55 -26.30 -30.30
C SER A 318 -35.60 -25.21 -30.13
N LEU A 319 -35.15 -23.98 -29.91
CA LEU A 319 -35.95 -22.77 -30.03
C LEU A 319 -35.65 -22.11 -31.38
N ASN A 320 -36.63 -22.13 -32.29
CA ASN A 320 -36.52 -21.61 -33.65
C ASN A 320 -37.63 -20.60 -33.90
N GLY A 321 -37.64 -19.50 -33.15
CA GLY A 321 -38.58 -18.40 -33.35
C GLY A 321 -38.41 -17.77 -34.73
N ALA A 322 -39.53 -17.52 -35.42
CA ALA A 322 -39.54 -16.90 -36.76
C ALA A 322 -38.90 -15.49 -36.78
N SER A 323 -38.84 -14.83 -35.62
CA SER A 323 -38.19 -13.54 -35.38
C SER A 323 -37.53 -13.55 -33.99
N PRO A 324 -36.51 -12.70 -33.74
CA PRO A 324 -35.98 -12.47 -32.39
C PRO A 324 -37.04 -12.06 -31.34
N THR A 325 -38.17 -11.51 -31.80
CA THR A 325 -39.29 -11.09 -30.93
C THR A 325 -40.30 -12.21 -30.65
N THR A 326 -40.22 -13.34 -31.35
CA THR A 326 -41.11 -14.49 -31.13
C THR A 326 -40.89 -14.99 -29.71
N THR A 327 -41.94 -14.91 -28.88
CA THR A 327 -41.88 -15.33 -27.48
C THR A 327 -42.50 -16.71 -27.33
N ILE A 328 -41.78 -17.59 -26.66
CA ILE A 328 -42.24 -18.91 -26.24
C ILE A 328 -42.22 -18.98 -24.72
N THR A 329 -43.33 -19.38 -24.11
CA THR A 329 -43.47 -19.42 -22.65
C THR A 329 -43.60 -20.86 -22.16
N LEU A 330 -42.70 -21.28 -21.28
CA LEU A 330 -42.81 -22.54 -20.54
C LEU A 330 -43.26 -22.24 -19.11
N SER A 331 -44.35 -22.87 -18.69
CA SER A 331 -44.95 -22.61 -17.37
C SER A 331 -45.43 -23.86 -16.66
N GLY A 332 -45.78 -23.73 -15.39
CA GLY A 332 -46.29 -24.83 -14.56
C GLY A 332 -45.28 -25.36 -13.54
N THR A 333 -45.64 -26.46 -12.88
CA THR A 333 -44.90 -27.03 -11.75
C THR A 333 -44.10 -28.29 -12.12
N GLY A 334 -44.06 -28.66 -13.40
CA GLY A 334 -43.28 -29.80 -13.89
C GLY A 334 -41.78 -29.53 -13.97
N LEU A 335 -41.08 -30.39 -14.71
CA LEU A 335 -39.64 -30.30 -14.96
C LEU A 335 -39.37 -30.39 -16.47
N LEU A 336 -38.52 -29.50 -16.99
CA LEU A 336 -37.84 -29.68 -18.27
C LEU A 336 -36.45 -30.27 -18.00
N GLU A 337 -36.21 -31.49 -18.47
CA GLU A 337 -34.95 -32.20 -18.28
C GLU A 337 -34.28 -32.41 -19.64
N ASN A 338 -33.10 -31.82 -19.85
CA ASN A 338 -32.20 -32.19 -20.92
C ASN A 338 -31.21 -33.25 -20.41
N ALA A 339 -31.41 -34.51 -20.77
CA ALA A 339 -30.60 -35.63 -20.31
C ALA A 339 -29.18 -35.62 -20.92
N ALA A 340 -28.27 -36.46 -20.40
CA ALA A 340 -26.86 -36.47 -20.78
C ALA A 340 -26.56 -36.63 -22.30
N GLY A 341 -27.45 -37.30 -23.04
CA GLY A 341 -27.34 -37.44 -24.51
C GLY A 341 -28.05 -36.35 -25.30
N GLY A 342 -28.87 -35.52 -24.65
CA GLY A 342 -29.72 -34.53 -25.30
C GLY A 342 -29.01 -33.22 -25.61
N THR A 343 -29.44 -32.58 -26.71
CA THR A 343 -29.05 -31.20 -27.06
C THR A 343 -30.24 -30.25 -26.93
N PHE A 344 -29.99 -29.03 -26.46
CA PHE A 344 -31.00 -27.98 -26.44
C PHE A 344 -30.42 -26.65 -26.96
N ASP A 345 -30.76 -26.32 -28.21
CA ASP A 345 -30.22 -25.13 -28.90
C ASP A 345 -31.23 -23.98 -28.95
N LEU A 346 -30.83 -22.81 -28.43
CA LEU A 346 -31.61 -21.58 -28.48
C LEU A 346 -31.06 -20.67 -29.60
N THR A 347 -31.69 -20.74 -30.77
CA THR A 347 -31.15 -20.11 -31.99
C THR A 347 -31.73 -18.74 -32.29
N SER A 348 -33.02 -18.52 -32.05
CA SER A 348 -33.72 -17.24 -32.29
C SER A 348 -35.01 -17.16 -31.48
N GLY A 349 -35.34 -15.96 -31.01
CA GLY A 349 -36.55 -15.68 -30.24
C GLY A 349 -36.30 -15.41 -28.75
N THR A 350 -37.38 -15.42 -27.98
CA THR A 350 -37.38 -15.28 -26.52
C THR A 350 -37.98 -16.52 -25.88
N LEU A 351 -37.23 -17.23 -25.05
CA LEU A 351 -37.73 -18.31 -24.20
C LEU A 351 -37.96 -17.77 -22.79
N THR A 352 -39.19 -17.75 -22.32
CA THR A 352 -39.53 -17.40 -20.93
C THR A 352 -39.99 -18.63 -20.18
N SER A 353 -39.23 -19.06 -19.17
CA SER A 353 -39.55 -20.26 -18.40
C SER A 353 -39.73 -19.96 -16.92
N SER A 354 -40.92 -20.23 -16.39
CA SER A 354 -41.16 -20.39 -14.94
C SER A 354 -41.00 -21.84 -14.48
N LEU A 355 -40.86 -22.76 -15.44
CA LEU A 355 -40.59 -24.17 -15.20
C LEU A 355 -39.15 -24.36 -14.69
N ALA A 356 -38.96 -25.36 -13.83
CA ALA A 356 -37.61 -25.82 -13.48
C ALA A 356 -36.94 -26.44 -14.70
N ILE A 357 -35.67 -26.08 -14.94
CA ILE A 357 -34.85 -26.62 -16.02
C ILE A 357 -33.67 -27.38 -15.41
N SER A 358 -33.50 -28.64 -15.79
CA SER A 358 -32.33 -29.46 -15.44
C SER A 358 -31.58 -29.83 -16.72
N ASN A 359 -30.31 -29.47 -16.82
CA ASN A 359 -29.45 -29.76 -17.97
C ASN A 359 -28.29 -30.68 -17.56
N ALA A 360 -28.40 -31.96 -17.90
CA ALA A 360 -27.32 -32.94 -17.83
C ALA A 360 -26.60 -33.13 -19.19
N GLY A 361 -27.22 -32.72 -20.30
CA GLY A 361 -26.67 -32.79 -21.65
C GLY A 361 -25.93 -31.51 -22.08
N SER A 362 -26.08 -31.15 -23.35
CA SER A 362 -25.55 -29.90 -23.92
C SER A 362 -26.68 -28.92 -24.19
N MET A 363 -26.62 -27.74 -23.60
CA MET A 363 -27.56 -26.65 -23.89
C MET A 363 -26.76 -25.43 -24.39
N THR A 364 -27.16 -24.87 -25.53
CA THR A 364 -26.43 -23.76 -26.18
C THR A 364 -27.38 -22.61 -26.48
N ASN A 365 -27.07 -21.41 -25.98
CA ASN A 365 -27.73 -20.19 -26.40
C ASN A 365 -26.85 -19.42 -27.38
N VAL A 366 -27.27 -19.38 -28.65
CA VAL A 366 -26.50 -18.79 -29.75
C VAL A 366 -26.94 -17.35 -30.04
N ALA A 367 -28.23 -17.06 -29.97
CA ALA A 367 -28.74 -15.70 -30.24
C ALA A 367 -30.12 -15.40 -29.63
N ALA A 368 -30.64 -16.25 -28.74
CA ALA A 368 -31.95 -16.05 -28.13
C ALA A 368 -31.88 -15.22 -26.84
N THR A 369 -33.03 -14.66 -26.45
CA THR A 369 -33.24 -14.17 -25.07
C THR A 369 -33.78 -15.31 -24.22
N LEU A 370 -33.03 -15.72 -23.19
CA LEU A 370 -33.44 -16.72 -22.22
C LEU A 370 -33.84 -16.03 -20.91
N ASN A 371 -35.12 -16.07 -20.56
CA ASN A 371 -35.63 -15.58 -19.28
C ASN A 371 -35.92 -16.78 -18.36
N THR A 372 -35.06 -17.01 -17.38
CA THR A 372 -35.21 -18.07 -16.37
C THR A 372 -35.83 -17.49 -15.10
N ASN A 373 -37.14 -17.69 -14.97
CA ASN A 373 -37.96 -17.34 -13.81
C ASN A 373 -38.23 -18.56 -12.89
N GLY A 374 -37.92 -19.76 -13.35
CA GLY A 374 -37.84 -20.99 -12.55
C GLY A 374 -36.39 -21.37 -12.23
N THR A 375 -36.18 -22.37 -11.37
CA THR A 375 -34.84 -22.85 -11.02
C THR A 375 -34.12 -23.45 -12.22
N PHE A 376 -32.83 -23.17 -12.38
CA PHE A 376 -31.99 -23.74 -13.43
C PHE A 376 -30.84 -24.55 -12.81
N THR A 377 -30.71 -25.82 -13.16
CA THR A 377 -29.63 -26.69 -12.68
C THR A 377 -28.85 -27.24 -13.87
N ASN A 378 -27.53 -27.04 -13.89
CA ASN A 378 -26.64 -27.53 -14.94
C ASN A 378 -25.64 -28.54 -14.35
N SER A 379 -25.72 -29.80 -14.78
CA SER A 379 -24.74 -30.85 -14.50
C SER A 379 -23.99 -31.33 -15.75
N GLY A 380 -24.41 -30.87 -16.93
CA GLY A 380 -23.73 -31.05 -18.22
C GLY A 380 -23.02 -29.79 -18.68
N THR A 381 -23.14 -29.44 -19.96
CA THR A 381 -22.56 -28.21 -20.54
C THR A 381 -23.65 -27.20 -20.86
N PHE A 382 -23.49 -25.97 -20.36
CA PHE A 382 -24.27 -24.81 -20.80
C PHE A 382 -23.35 -23.80 -21.50
N ASN A 383 -23.61 -23.56 -22.78
CA ASN A 383 -22.86 -22.65 -23.64
C ASN A 383 -23.68 -21.38 -23.89
N GLN A 384 -23.35 -20.29 -23.21
CA GLN A 384 -23.90 -18.97 -23.50
C GLN A 384 -22.96 -18.26 -24.49
N THR A 385 -23.18 -18.46 -25.79
CA THR A 385 -22.29 -18.00 -26.87
C THR A 385 -22.78 -16.74 -27.60
N GLY A 386 -24.02 -16.34 -27.36
CA GLY A 386 -24.62 -15.11 -27.87
C GLY A 386 -26.00 -14.89 -27.24
N GLY A 387 -26.70 -13.82 -27.62
CA GLY A 387 -28.00 -13.46 -27.03
C GLY A 387 -27.90 -12.94 -25.59
N VAL A 388 -29.02 -13.00 -24.86
CA VAL A 388 -29.16 -12.47 -23.49
C VAL A 388 -29.68 -13.55 -22.56
N TRP A 389 -29.11 -13.66 -21.36
CA TRP A 389 -29.65 -14.51 -20.29
C TRP A 389 -30.10 -13.66 -19.11
N ASN A 390 -31.40 -13.65 -18.83
CA ASN A 390 -32.00 -12.96 -17.70
C ASN A 390 -32.43 -13.98 -16.63
N LEU A 391 -31.90 -13.83 -15.42
CA LEU A 391 -32.13 -14.70 -14.29
C LEU A 391 -32.84 -13.94 -13.16
N THR A 392 -34.05 -14.40 -12.83
CA THR A 392 -34.85 -13.87 -11.71
C THR A 392 -35.14 -14.93 -10.62
N ALA A 393 -34.75 -16.18 -10.86
CA ALA A 393 -34.75 -17.29 -9.89
C ALA A 393 -33.33 -17.84 -9.69
N ALA A 394 -33.13 -18.79 -8.78
CA ALA A 394 -31.79 -19.34 -8.52
C ALA A 394 -31.31 -20.24 -9.67
N ALA A 395 -30.03 -20.14 -10.03
CA ALA A 395 -29.38 -21.03 -10.98
C ALA A 395 -28.12 -21.64 -10.39
N THR A 396 -27.84 -22.91 -10.68
CA THR A 396 -26.67 -23.62 -10.17
C THR A 396 -26.05 -24.47 -11.28
N SER A 397 -24.78 -24.20 -11.62
CA SER A 397 -23.92 -25.17 -12.29
C SER A 397 -23.26 -26.03 -11.22
N THR A 398 -23.62 -27.31 -11.16
CA THR A 398 -23.15 -28.27 -10.17
C THR A 398 -21.67 -28.59 -10.34
N SER A 399 -21.08 -29.41 -9.45
CA SER A 399 -19.64 -29.76 -9.48
C SER A 399 -19.17 -30.45 -10.77
N THR A 400 -20.08 -31.08 -11.52
CA THR A 400 -19.77 -31.66 -12.85
C THR A 400 -20.15 -30.73 -13.99
N GLY A 401 -20.89 -29.66 -13.70
CA GLY A 401 -21.39 -28.72 -14.69
C GLY A 401 -20.29 -27.84 -15.26
N VAL A 402 -20.36 -27.61 -16.57
CA VAL A 402 -19.52 -26.67 -17.30
C VAL A 402 -20.37 -25.50 -17.79
N LEU A 403 -19.95 -24.28 -17.46
CA LEU A 403 -20.57 -23.02 -17.88
C LEU A 403 -19.60 -22.28 -18.80
N ASN A 404 -19.89 -22.22 -20.10
CA ASN A 404 -19.07 -21.50 -21.06
C ASN A 404 -19.73 -20.16 -21.40
N LEU A 405 -19.02 -19.06 -21.14
CA LEU A 405 -19.50 -17.69 -21.35
C LEU A 405 -18.70 -17.03 -22.48
N LYS A 406 -19.37 -16.62 -23.57
CA LYS A 406 -18.73 -15.97 -24.73
C LYS A 406 -19.51 -14.75 -25.21
N GLY A 407 -18.93 -13.55 -25.15
CA GLY A 407 -19.46 -12.32 -25.79
C GLY A 407 -20.94 -12.01 -25.52
N THR A 408 -21.40 -12.09 -24.26
CA THR A 408 -22.83 -12.00 -23.90
C THR A 408 -23.10 -11.08 -22.71
N THR A 409 -24.38 -10.78 -22.47
CA THR A 409 -24.84 -10.16 -21.22
C THR A 409 -25.68 -11.15 -20.41
N ILE A 410 -25.33 -11.31 -19.13
CA ILE A 410 -26.09 -12.07 -18.15
C ILE A 410 -26.61 -11.09 -17.09
N THR A 411 -27.92 -11.00 -16.96
CA THR A 411 -28.58 -10.15 -15.96
C THR A 411 -29.09 -11.01 -14.80
N ILE A 412 -28.53 -10.83 -13.60
CA ILE A 412 -28.93 -11.53 -12.37
C ILE A 412 -29.67 -10.52 -11.48
N THR A 413 -30.96 -10.76 -11.22
CA THR A 413 -31.81 -9.80 -10.48
C THR A 413 -32.35 -10.43 -9.20
N GLY A 414 -31.94 -9.91 -8.04
CA GLY A 414 -32.44 -10.34 -6.73
C GLY A 414 -32.22 -11.82 -6.38
N THR A 415 -31.28 -12.49 -7.06
CA THR A 415 -31.04 -13.94 -6.95
C THR A 415 -29.56 -14.28 -7.08
N THR A 416 -29.21 -15.57 -7.07
CA THR A 416 -27.84 -16.08 -7.19
C THR A 416 -27.69 -17.04 -8.38
N LEU A 417 -26.63 -16.83 -9.15
CA LEU A 417 -26.07 -17.83 -10.07
C LEU A 417 -24.84 -18.45 -9.39
N THR A 418 -24.93 -19.72 -9.03
CA THR A 418 -23.85 -20.47 -8.37
C THR A 418 -23.08 -21.32 -9.39
N ASN A 419 -21.76 -21.24 -9.37
CA ASN A 419 -20.86 -22.16 -10.06
C ASN A 419 -20.12 -23.04 -9.04
N ASP A 420 -20.54 -24.29 -8.89
CA ASP A 420 -19.84 -25.32 -8.12
C ASP A 420 -18.85 -26.13 -8.99
N GLY A 421 -19.00 -26.06 -10.31
CA GLY A 421 -18.17 -26.77 -11.30
C GLY A 421 -17.14 -25.87 -11.98
N THR A 422 -17.06 -25.94 -13.31
CA THR A 422 -16.13 -25.11 -14.11
C THR A 422 -16.91 -24.06 -14.90
N ALA A 423 -16.66 -22.78 -14.63
CA ALA A 423 -17.02 -21.69 -15.51
C ALA A 423 -15.80 -21.30 -16.35
N THR A 424 -15.98 -21.13 -17.65
CA THR A 424 -14.91 -20.68 -18.55
C THR A 424 -15.38 -19.46 -19.31
N PHE A 425 -14.63 -18.38 -19.18
CA PHE A 425 -14.74 -17.22 -20.05
C PHE A 425 -13.92 -17.49 -21.31
N ILE A 426 -14.60 -17.55 -22.46
CA ILE A 426 -14.01 -17.82 -23.77
C ILE A 426 -14.48 -16.71 -24.70
N ALA A 427 -13.83 -15.55 -24.71
CA ALA A 427 -14.24 -14.49 -25.65
C ALA A 427 -13.85 -14.84 -27.09
N GLN A 428 -14.77 -14.60 -28.02
CA GLN A 428 -14.48 -14.09 -29.37
C GLN A 428 -14.74 -12.58 -29.26
N ASP A 429 -13.90 -11.72 -29.85
CA ASP A 429 -13.93 -10.24 -29.78
C ASP A 429 -15.19 -9.62 -29.13
N GLY A 430 -15.12 -9.25 -27.84
CA GLY A 430 -16.22 -8.65 -27.09
C GLY A 430 -16.23 -8.97 -25.59
N ASN A 431 -16.79 -8.05 -24.79
CA ASN A 431 -16.93 -8.19 -23.34
C ASN A 431 -18.00 -9.24 -22.97
N VAL A 432 -17.82 -9.95 -21.85
CA VAL A 432 -18.96 -10.58 -21.14
C VAL A 432 -19.37 -9.67 -20.00
N THR A 433 -20.63 -9.26 -19.99
CA THR A 433 -21.18 -8.41 -18.94
C THR A 433 -22.03 -9.24 -17.99
N LEU A 434 -21.61 -9.29 -16.73
CA LEU A 434 -22.47 -9.71 -15.62
C LEU A 434 -23.08 -8.44 -15.02
N GLN A 435 -24.41 -8.38 -14.92
CA GLN A 435 -25.09 -7.18 -14.45
C GLN A 435 -26.33 -7.49 -13.59
N GLY A 436 -26.90 -6.44 -13.01
CA GLY A 436 -28.14 -6.50 -12.23
C GLY A 436 -27.89 -6.20 -10.75
N THR A 437 -28.70 -6.80 -9.89
CA THR A 437 -28.69 -6.60 -8.43
C THR A 437 -28.38 -7.86 -7.63
N GLY A 438 -28.21 -9.01 -8.30
CA GLY A 438 -27.96 -10.30 -7.67
C GLY A 438 -26.47 -10.64 -7.50
N THR A 439 -26.20 -11.93 -7.26
CA THR A 439 -24.87 -12.45 -6.97
C THR A 439 -24.45 -13.52 -7.98
N PHE A 440 -23.24 -13.43 -8.51
CA PHE A 440 -22.54 -14.57 -9.10
C PHE A 440 -21.64 -15.19 -8.02
N LEU A 441 -21.90 -16.43 -7.63
CA LEU A 441 -21.17 -17.14 -6.57
C LEU A 441 -20.31 -18.24 -7.18
N ASN A 442 -19.00 -18.05 -7.22
CA ASN A 442 -18.04 -19.04 -7.69
C ASN A 442 -17.52 -19.89 -6.52
N LYS A 443 -17.93 -21.15 -6.41
CA LYS A 443 -17.42 -22.15 -5.45
C LYS A 443 -16.46 -23.16 -6.09
N GLY A 444 -16.57 -23.37 -7.39
CA GLY A 444 -15.67 -24.21 -8.18
C GLY A 444 -14.53 -23.41 -8.81
N THR A 445 -14.32 -23.60 -10.11
CA THR A 445 -13.26 -22.92 -10.87
C THR A 445 -13.88 -21.97 -11.88
N PHE A 446 -13.38 -20.73 -11.93
CA PHE A 446 -13.65 -19.77 -12.99
C PHE A 446 -12.35 -19.52 -13.76
N ASN A 447 -12.28 -19.99 -15.01
CA ASN A 447 -11.12 -19.82 -15.88
C ASN A 447 -11.33 -18.64 -16.82
N HIS A 448 -10.37 -17.73 -16.86
CA HIS A 448 -10.33 -16.61 -17.80
C HIS A 448 -9.24 -16.86 -18.84
N THR A 449 -9.64 -17.35 -20.03
CA THR A 449 -8.73 -18.04 -20.96
C THR A 449 -8.54 -17.36 -22.32
N TYR A 450 -8.78 -16.06 -22.47
CA TYR A 450 -8.68 -15.37 -23.76
C TYR A 450 -7.93 -14.03 -23.64
N GLY A 451 -7.39 -13.52 -24.76
CA GLY A 451 -6.43 -12.40 -24.82
C GLY A 451 -6.51 -11.49 -26.05
N GLY A 452 -7.71 -11.18 -26.54
CA GLY A 452 -7.94 -10.22 -27.64
C GLY A 452 -8.14 -8.78 -27.13
N SER A 453 -8.16 -7.77 -28.00
CA SER A 453 -8.16 -6.34 -27.60
C SER A 453 -9.40 -5.85 -26.82
N ASN A 454 -10.46 -6.65 -26.72
CA ASN A 454 -11.73 -6.35 -26.03
C ASN A 454 -12.27 -7.61 -25.32
N ASP A 455 -11.59 -8.09 -24.28
CA ASP A 455 -11.85 -9.38 -23.62
C ASP A 455 -12.20 -9.26 -22.13
N ASN A 456 -12.81 -8.12 -21.75
CA ASN A 456 -13.13 -7.85 -20.37
C ASN A 456 -14.29 -8.73 -19.85
N LEU A 457 -14.12 -9.28 -18.66
CA LEU A 457 -15.23 -9.60 -17.78
C LEU A 457 -15.70 -8.31 -17.10
N VAL A 458 -16.87 -7.82 -17.51
CA VAL A 458 -17.44 -6.57 -17.01
C VAL A 458 -18.46 -6.87 -15.93
N LEU A 459 -18.28 -6.30 -14.74
CA LEU A 459 -19.28 -6.28 -13.68
C LEU A 459 -20.03 -4.95 -13.75
N GLY A 460 -21.34 -4.98 -13.96
CA GLY A 460 -22.21 -3.79 -14.09
C GLY A 460 -23.37 -3.76 -13.11
N GLY A 461 -23.99 -2.59 -12.93
CA GLY A 461 -25.08 -2.40 -11.96
C GLY A 461 -24.60 -2.41 -10.50
N THR A 462 -25.33 -3.06 -9.62
CA THR A 462 -24.98 -3.22 -8.18
C THR A 462 -24.71 -4.70 -7.85
N MET A 463 -24.38 -5.51 -8.85
CA MET A 463 -24.20 -6.95 -8.65
C MET A 463 -22.96 -7.26 -7.80
N THR A 464 -22.96 -8.42 -7.15
CA THR A 464 -21.79 -8.94 -6.43
C THR A 464 -21.24 -10.18 -7.12
N PHE A 465 -19.96 -10.18 -7.48
CA PHE A 465 -19.22 -11.39 -7.79
C PHE A 465 -18.52 -11.87 -6.51
N GLN A 466 -18.87 -13.06 -6.03
CA GLN A 466 -18.29 -13.65 -4.83
C GLN A 466 -17.49 -14.90 -5.23
N ASN A 467 -16.18 -14.84 -5.02
CA ASN A 467 -15.28 -15.96 -5.26
C ASN A 467 -15.00 -16.71 -3.95
N GLU A 468 -15.49 -17.93 -3.79
CA GLU A 468 -15.17 -18.88 -2.72
C GLU A 468 -14.27 -20.03 -3.21
N GLY A 469 -14.22 -20.26 -4.53
CA GLY A 469 -13.37 -21.26 -5.17
C GLY A 469 -12.10 -20.64 -5.78
N THR A 470 -11.77 -21.03 -7.01
CA THR A 470 -10.62 -20.51 -7.77
C THR A 470 -11.07 -19.61 -8.91
N PHE A 471 -10.48 -18.42 -9.02
CA PHE A 471 -10.52 -17.56 -10.20
C PHE A 471 -9.12 -17.55 -10.83
N ASP A 472 -8.98 -18.08 -12.04
CA ASP A 472 -7.69 -18.29 -12.69
C ASP A 472 -7.57 -17.50 -14.01
N PHE A 473 -6.62 -16.58 -14.05
CA PHE A 473 -6.22 -15.86 -15.25
C PHE A 473 -5.20 -16.71 -16.04
N GLN A 474 -5.71 -17.43 -17.03
CA GLN A 474 -4.91 -18.35 -17.85
C GLN A 474 -4.31 -17.69 -19.10
N GLU A 475 -4.74 -16.48 -19.47
CA GLU A 475 -4.14 -15.71 -20.57
C GLU A 475 -4.08 -14.20 -20.25
N ARG A 476 -4.50 -13.31 -21.16
CA ARG A 476 -4.39 -11.84 -21.03
C ARG A 476 -5.68 -11.18 -20.52
N GLY A 477 -6.61 -11.97 -20.00
CA GLY A 477 -7.93 -11.48 -19.64
C GLY A 477 -7.94 -10.39 -18.57
N ASP A 478 -8.91 -9.49 -18.70
CA ASP A 478 -9.12 -8.34 -17.81
C ASP A 478 -10.48 -8.38 -17.11
N LEU A 479 -10.53 -7.96 -15.85
CA LEU A 479 -11.76 -7.76 -15.10
C LEU A 479 -12.02 -6.27 -14.88
N GLN A 480 -13.15 -5.79 -15.39
CA GLN A 480 -13.58 -4.42 -15.25
C GLN A 480 -14.78 -4.31 -14.30
N ILE A 481 -14.69 -3.44 -13.30
CA ILE A 481 -15.82 -3.09 -12.44
C ILE A 481 -16.38 -1.74 -12.88
N THR A 482 -17.53 -1.79 -13.55
CA THR A 482 -18.28 -0.61 -14.00
C THR A 482 -19.37 -0.29 -12.97
N SER A 483 -19.63 1.00 -12.75
CA SER A 483 -20.65 1.48 -11.78
C SER A 483 -20.39 1.01 -10.33
N SER A 484 -21.41 0.49 -9.64
CA SER A 484 -21.38 0.10 -8.22
C SER A 484 -21.23 -1.41 -7.99
N GLY A 485 -20.74 -2.15 -8.99
CA GLY A 485 -20.47 -3.59 -8.85
C GLY A 485 -19.44 -3.88 -7.75
N LYS A 486 -19.47 -5.09 -7.21
CA LYS A 486 -18.54 -5.54 -6.16
C LYS A 486 -17.89 -6.87 -6.55
N PHE A 487 -16.58 -7.00 -6.32
CA PHE A 487 -15.88 -8.28 -6.36
C PHE A 487 -15.39 -8.63 -4.95
N VAL A 488 -15.84 -9.75 -4.40
CA VAL A 488 -15.44 -10.24 -3.07
C VAL A 488 -14.67 -11.54 -3.25
N ASN A 489 -13.40 -11.54 -2.86
CA ASN A 489 -12.56 -12.73 -2.82
C ASN A 489 -12.54 -13.34 -1.42
N ASN A 490 -13.09 -14.54 -1.28
CA ASN A 490 -13.00 -15.41 -0.11
C ASN A 490 -12.23 -16.73 -0.43
N GLY A 491 -11.85 -16.93 -1.70
CA GLY A 491 -11.13 -18.10 -2.19
C GLY A 491 -9.74 -17.72 -2.74
N LEU A 492 -9.37 -18.34 -3.86
CA LEU A 492 -8.10 -18.11 -4.56
C LEU A 492 -8.33 -17.30 -5.84
N ILE A 493 -7.59 -16.20 -6.02
CA ILE A 493 -7.33 -15.59 -7.33
C ILE A 493 -5.91 -15.96 -7.73
N GLN A 494 -5.70 -16.43 -8.95
CA GLN A 494 -4.36 -16.75 -9.43
C GLN A 494 -4.11 -16.32 -10.89
N LYS A 495 -2.83 -16.05 -11.20
CA LYS A 495 -2.30 -15.93 -12.55
C LYS A 495 -1.33 -17.09 -12.80
N THR A 496 -1.72 -18.04 -13.64
CA THR A 496 -0.97 -19.31 -13.84
C THR A 496 -0.07 -19.33 -15.06
N VAL A 497 -0.33 -18.47 -16.05
CA VAL A 497 0.40 -18.43 -17.33
C VAL A 497 1.02 -17.06 -17.54
N ALA A 498 2.22 -16.99 -18.10
CA ALA A 498 2.94 -15.71 -18.23
C ALA A 498 2.25 -14.71 -19.17
N GLY A 499 1.50 -15.19 -20.18
CA GLY A 499 0.95 -14.34 -21.22
C GLY A 499 2.02 -13.50 -21.91
N THR A 500 1.63 -12.60 -22.82
CA THR A 500 2.51 -11.51 -23.27
C THR A 500 2.03 -10.14 -22.79
N ASP A 501 0.94 -10.12 -22.02
CA ASP A 501 0.26 -8.89 -21.58
C ASP A 501 -0.12 -9.02 -20.11
N THR A 502 -0.34 -7.89 -19.47
CA THR A 502 -0.74 -7.80 -18.06
C THR A 502 -2.24 -8.09 -17.94
N SER A 503 -2.65 -8.92 -16.98
CA SER A 503 -4.06 -9.04 -16.60
C SER A 503 -4.42 -7.96 -15.59
N PHE A 504 -5.51 -7.24 -15.82
CA PHE A 504 -5.97 -6.15 -14.97
C PHE A 504 -7.23 -6.51 -14.18
N PHE A 505 -7.25 -6.18 -12.89
CA PHE A 505 -8.47 -5.84 -12.17
C PHE A 505 -8.56 -4.32 -12.10
N TYR A 506 -9.54 -3.69 -12.76
CA TYR A 506 -9.64 -2.24 -12.82
C TYR A 506 -11.10 -1.75 -12.78
N GLY A 507 -11.31 -0.45 -12.52
CA GLY A 507 -12.64 0.13 -12.38
C GLY A 507 -12.74 1.14 -11.24
N THR A 508 -13.95 1.61 -10.96
CA THR A 508 -14.21 2.73 -10.03
C THR A 508 -14.75 2.34 -8.65
N ALA A 509 -14.96 1.03 -8.37
CA ALA A 509 -15.42 0.55 -7.05
C ALA A 509 -15.16 -0.95 -6.80
N GLY A 510 -15.12 -1.36 -5.52
CA GLY A 510 -15.73 -2.61 -5.05
C GLY A 510 -14.88 -3.88 -4.83
N PHE A 511 -13.55 -3.86 -4.87
CA PHE A 511 -12.78 -5.08 -4.54
C PHE A 511 -12.63 -5.28 -3.03
N THR A 512 -12.86 -6.50 -2.56
CA THR A 512 -12.60 -6.92 -1.17
C THR A 512 -11.83 -8.24 -1.16
N ALA A 513 -10.62 -8.25 -0.59
CA ALA A 513 -9.95 -9.49 -0.19
C ALA A 513 -10.35 -9.83 1.25
N GLY A 514 -11.21 -10.84 1.40
CA GLY A 514 -11.72 -11.32 2.68
C GLY A 514 -10.69 -12.13 3.46
N ALA A 515 -10.93 -12.30 4.76
CA ALA A 515 -10.07 -13.08 5.64
C ALA A 515 -9.89 -14.52 5.14
N GLY A 516 -8.65 -15.01 5.08
CA GLY A 516 -8.30 -16.35 4.61
C GLY A 516 -8.25 -16.52 3.09
N SER A 517 -8.56 -15.48 2.32
CA SER A 517 -8.45 -15.51 0.86
C SER A 517 -7.00 -15.42 0.37
N GLN A 518 -6.76 -15.77 -0.89
CA GLN A 518 -5.44 -15.74 -1.51
C GLN A 518 -5.46 -15.04 -2.86
N ILE A 519 -4.40 -14.27 -3.14
CA ILE A 519 -4.10 -13.66 -4.44
C ILE A 519 -2.68 -14.10 -4.81
N LEU A 520 -2.53 -14.83 -5.91
CA LEU A 520 -1.29 -15.52 -6.26
C LEU A 520 -0.86 -15.30 -7.71
N ALA A 521 0.28 -14.63 -7.92
CA ALA A 521 0.89 -14.55 -9.25
C ALA A 521 1.98 -15.62 -9.40
N LYS A 522 1.67 -16.73 -10.10
CA LYS A 522 2.63 -17.81 -10.41
C LYS A 522 3.49 -17.51 -11.65
N ALA A 523 2.94 -16.72 -12.58
CA ALA A 523 3.62 -16.31 -13.81
C ALA A 523 3.01 -15.00 -14.32
N GLY A 524 3.74 -14.26 -15.16
CA GLY A 524 3.21 -13.06 -15.83
C GLY A 524 3.01 -11.88 -14.87
N ILE A 525 2.08 -10.98 -15.19
CA ILE A 525 1.74 -9.83 -14.35
C ILE A 525 0.24 -9.84 -14.08
N LEU A 526 -0.14 -9.83 -12.81
CA LEU A 526 -1.50 -9.55 -12.35
C LEU A 526 -1.51 -8.19 -11.67
N ARG A 527 -2.25 -7.24 -12.25
CA ARG A 527 -2.35 -5.89 -11.73
C ARG A 527 -3.69 -5.64 -11.06
N MET A 528 -3.62 -5.23 -9.80
CA MET A 528 -4.76 -4.92 -8.94
C MET A 528 -4.92 -3.40 -8.91
N ALA A 529 -5.59 -2.83 -9.92
CA ALA A 529 -5.73 -1.38 -10.17
C ALA A 529 -7.09 -0.79 -9.78
N SER A 530 -8.09 -1.61 -9.42
CA SER A 530 -9.42 -1.15 -8.99
C SER A 530 -9.41 -0.41 -7.64
N GLY A 531 -8.34 -0.56 -6.86
CA GLY A 531 -8.39 -0.27 -5.42
C GLY A 531 -9.29 -1.27 -4.67
N GLY A 532 -9.39 -1.13 -3.35
CA GLY A 532 -10.24 -1.96 -2.51
C GLY A 532 -9.87 -2.00 -1.03
N THR A 533 -10.42 -3.00 -0.34
CA THR A 533 -10.11 -3.33 1.07
C THR A 533 -9.44 -4.70 1.12
N SER A 534 -8.36 -4.84 1.89
CA SER A 534 -7.76 -6.15 2.17
C SER A 534 -7.74 -6.43 3.67
N ASP A 535 -8.18 -7.62 4.06
CA ASP A 535 -8.06 -8.14 5.42
C ASP A 535 -6.62 -8.62 5.70
N ALA A 536 -6.17 -8.52 6.95
CA ALA A 536 -4.81 -8.94 7.34
C ALA A 536 -4.57 -10.45 7.18
N ALA A 537 -5.62 -11.27 7.19
CA ALA A 537 -5.53 -12.71 6.94
C ALA A 537 -5.64 -13.08 5.45
N ALA A 538 -5.79 -12.11 4.55
CA ALA A 538 -5.69 -12.35 3.10
C ALA A 538 -4.22 -12.38 2.66
N LEU A 539 -3.82 -13.43 1.93
CA LEU A 539 -2.43 -13.64 1.52
C LEU A 539 -2.20 -13.23 0.06
N TRP A 540 -1.25 -12.34 -0.15
CA TRP A 540 -0.84 -11.80 -1.45
C TRP A 540 0.56 -12.29 -1.80
N THR A 541 0.65 -13.26 -2.71
CA THR A 541 1.89 -13.96 -3.02
C THR A 541 2.31 -13.76 -4.47
N ALA A 542 3.53 -13.26 -4.67
CA ALA A 542 4.20 -13.19 -5.97
C ALA A 542 5.28 -14.28 -6.04
N ASP A 543 5.02 -15.39 -6.73
CA ASP A 543 5.86 -16.59 -6.76
C ASP A 543 6.16 -16.99 -8.21
N GLY A 544 7.14 -16.34 -8.82
CA GLY A 544 7.46 -16.47 -10.25
C GLY A 544 6.71 -15.49 -11.18
N GLY A 545 5.55 -14.96 -10.76
CA GLY A 545 4.83 -13.86 -11.40
C GLY A 545 4.89 -12.56 -10.60
N ASN A 546 4.52 -11.44 -11.21
CA ASN A 546 4.45 -10.14 -10.53
C ASN A 546 3.02 -9.78 -10.12
N LEU A 547 2.88 -9.19 -8.93
CA LEU A 547 1.66 -8.55 -8.44
C LEU A 547 1.86 -7.02 -8.44
N ASP A 548 1.10 -6.30 -9.23
CA ASP A 548 1.19 -4.84 -9.28
C ASP A 548 0.02 -4.21 -8.52
N LEU A 549 0.31 -3.25 -7.65
CA LEU A 549 -0.67 -2.53 -6.84
C LEU A 549 -0.91 -1.13 -7.41
N ALA A 550 -2.16 -0.79 -7.67
CA ALA A 550 -2.60 0.55 -8.07
C ALA A 550 -4.05 0.82 -7.62
N GLY A 551 -4.50 2.06 -7.70
CA GLY A 551 -5.82 2.48 -7.22
C GLY A 551 -5.83 2.78 -5.71
N THR A 552 -7.03 2.99 -5.15
CA THR A 552 -7.18 3.38 -3.74
C THR A 552 -7.34 2.17 -2.82
N TRP A 553 -6.42 1.97 -1.88
CA TRP A 553 -6.39 0.79 -0.99
C TRP A 553 -6.49 1.13 0.49
N THR A 554 -7.18 0.28 1.25
CA THR A 554 -7.31 0.35 2.71
C THR A 554 -7.15 -1.03 3.35
N GLY A 555 -6.79 -1.07 4.64
CA GLY A 555 -6.64 -2.31 5.41
C GLY A 555 -5.20 -2.83 5.38
N THR A 556 -5.00 -4.14 5.26
CA THR A 556 -3.67 -4.77 5.27
C THR A 556 -3.50 -5.69 4.07
N ILE A 557 -2.43 -5.46 3.30
CA ILE A 557 -1.96 -6.36 2.24
C ILE A 557 -0.78 -7.14 2.82
N ALA A 558 -1.03 -8.38 3.23
CA ALA A 558 -0.03 -9.27 3.82
C ALA A 558 0.32 -10.41 2.85
N GLY A 559 1.58 -10.83 2.81
CA GLY A 559 2.00 -11.95 1.97
C GLY A 559 3.50 -12.01 1.71
N SER A 560 3.91 -12.43 0.52
CA SER A 560 5.32 -12.67 0.21
C SER A 560 5.65 -12.52 -1.27
N SER A 561 6.91 -12.19 -1.56
CA SER A 561 7.48 -12.29 -2.92
C SER A 561 8.73 -13.17 -2.93
N GLY A 562 8.97 -13.85 -4.05
CA GLY A 562 10.14 -14.72 -4.22
C GLY A 562 10.16 -15.44 -5.58
N ASN A 563 11.16 -16.29 -5.79
CA ASN A 563 11.34 -17.09 -7.01
C ASN A 563 11.29 -16.26 -8.32
N GLY A 564 11.76 -15.02 -8.28
CA GLY A 564 11.75 -14.09 -9.41
C GLY A 564 10.44 -13.29 -9.58
N GLY A 565 9.40 -13.59 -8.80
CA GLY A 565 8.18 -12.79 -8.70
C GLY A 565 8.33 -11.61 -7.75
N ARG A 566 7.68 -10.48 -8.06
CA ARG A 566 7.71 -9.25 -7.23
C ARG A 566 6.32 -8.69 -6.97
N VAL A 567 6.11 -8.16 -5.76
CA VAL A 567 5.00 -7.22 -5.50
C VAL A 567 5.50 -5.81 -5.82
N ARG A 568 4.77 -5.02 -6.62
CA ARG A 568 5.30 -3.76 -7.17
C ARG A 568 4.29 -2.61 -7.17
N ILE A 569 4.82 -1.40 -7.09
CA ILE A 569 4.15 -0.15 -7.49
C ILE A 569 4.92 0.35 -8.72
N THR A 570 4.24 0.43 -9.87
CA THR A 570 4.89 0.67 -11.18
C THR A 570 3.93 1.31 -12.18
N ASP A 571 4.47 1.89 -13.27
CA ASP A 571 3.68 2.40 -14.39
C ASP A 571 2.88 1.28 -15.05
N SER A 572 1.61 1.57 -15.35
CA SER A 572 0.79 0.66 -16.12
C SER A 572 1.15 0.63 -17.60
N MET A 573 1.76 1.71 -18.11
CA MET A 573 1.89 2.04 -19.53
C MET A 573 0.55 2.10 -20.28
N ASN A 574 -0.56 2.00 -19.54
CA ASN A 574 -1.92 2.03 -20.05
C ASN A 574 -2.56 3.34 -19.60
N THR A 575 -2.79 4.26 -20.54
CA THR A 575 -3.33 5.59 -20.27
C THR A 575 -4.78 5.59 -19.78
N THR A 576 -5.49 4.45 -19.87
CA THR A 576 -6.89 4.32 -19.46
C THR A 576 -7.06 3.73 -18.05
N VAL A 577 -6.01 3.10 -17.49
CA VAL A 577 -6.05 2.46 -16.17
C VAL A 577 -5.15 3.21 -15.22
N LEU A 578 -5.71 3.64 -14.08
CA LEU A 578 -4.96 4.29 -13.01
C LEU A 578 -3.75 3.44 -12.60
N SER A 579 -2.57 4.06 -12.58
CA SER A 579 -1.30 3.41 -12.26
C SER A 579 -0.73 3.80 -10.90
N GLU A 580 -1.34 4.79 -10.24
CA GLU A 580 -0.86 5.35 -8.97
C GLU A 580 -1.48 4.60 -7.79
N LEU A 581 -0.72 4.47 -6.69
CA LEU A 581 -1.25 3.94 -5.43
C LEU A 581 -1.80 5.10 -4.60
N THR A 582 -3.09 5.03 -4.23
CA THR A 582 -3.68 5.96 -3.28
C THR A 582 -3.98 5.25 -1.97
N VAL A 583 -3.62 5.87 -0.84
CA VAL A 583 -3.96 5.37 0.49
C VAL A 583 -5.37 5.84 0.85
N GLY A 584 -6.29 4.91 1.01
CA GLY A 584 -7.67 5.23 1.36
C GLY A 584 -7.86 5.56 2.84
N THR A 585 -9.09 5.93 3.18
CA THR A 585 -9.50 6.30 4.54
C THR A 585 -9.26 5.18 5.53
N GLY A 586 -8.54 5.46 6.63
CA GLY A 586 -8.17 4.48 7.65
C GLY A 586 -6.74 3.92 7.48
N GLY A 587 -6.04 4.28 6.40
CA GLY A 587 -4.67 3.87 6.15
C GLY A 587 -4.53 2.53 5.44
N LEU A 588 -3.29 2.22 5.04
CA LEU A 588 -2.91 0.99 4.36
C LEU A 588 -1.66 0.42 5.04
N THR A 589 -1.70 -0.84 5.43
CA THR A 589 -0.54 -1.58 5.93
C THR A 589 -0.06 -2.57 4.88
N LEU A 590 1.25 -2.59 4.64
CA LEU A 590 1.95 -3.52 3.76
C LEU A 590 2.81 -4.44 4.62
N ASP A 591 2.50 -5.73 4.61
CA ASP A 591 3.26 -6.78 5.28
C ASP A 591 3.73 -7.84 4.28
N ILE A 592 4.66 -7.45 3.40
CA ILE A 592 5.21 -8.35 2.38
C ILE A 592 6.57 -8.88 2.83
N LYS A 593 6.66 -10.21 2.99
CA LYS A 593 7.89 -10.94 3.34
C LYS A 593 8.63 -11.43 2.08
N GLY A 594 9.72 -12.17 2.28
CA GLY A 594 10.56 -12.69 1.19
C GLY A 594 11.41 -11.56 0.57
N ASP A 595 11.27 -11.32 -0.73
CA ASP A 595 11.96 -10.21 -1.41
C ASP A 595 11.29 -8.84 -1.18
N GLY A 596 10.09 -8.82 -0.58
CA GLY A 596 9.34 -7.61 -0.25
C GLY A 596 8.52 -7.00 -1.39
N LEU A 597 8.06 -5.77 -1.15
CA LEU A 597 7.42 -4.90 -2.13
C LEU A 597 8.46 -3.98 -2.77
N PHE A 598 8.32 -3.70 -4.06
CA PHE A 598 9.20 -2.82 -4.81
C PHE A 598 8.45 -1.59 -5.34
N TRP A 599 8.88 -0.41 -4.94
CA TRP A 599 8.43 0.85 -5.53
C TRP A 599 9.33 1.22 -6.71
N ASN A 600 8.95 0.76 -7.91
CA ASN A 600 9.74 0.87 -9.13
C ASN A 600 9.48 2.18 -9.87
N GLN A 601 8.23 2.59 -10.02
CA GLN A 601 7.81 3.81 -10.72
C GLN A 601 6.43 4.26 -10.20
N LYS A 602 5.99 5.46 -10.60
CA LYS A 602 4.71 6.12 -10.23
C LYS A 602 4.62 6.66 -8.82
N ASP A 603 3.57 7.44 -8.63
CA ASP A 603 3.32 8.20 -7.42
C ASP A 603 2.54 7.37 -6.40
N ILE A 604 2.84 7.65 -5.13
CA ILE A 604 2.05 7.21 -3.99
C ILE A 604 1.37 8.45 -3.41
N LEU A 605 0.05 8.49 -3.52
CA LEU A 605 -0.78 9.54 -2.93
C LEU A 605 -1.27 9.07 -1.55
N THR A 606 -0.75 9.67 -0.49
CA THR A 606 -1.14 9.34 0.89
C THR A 606 -2.52 9.91 1.27
N ALA A 607 -2.97 10.96 0.59
CA ALA A 607 -4.26 11.63 0.85
C ALA A 607 -4.52 11.94 2.34
N GLY A 608 -3.48 12.37 3.07
CA GLY A 608 -3.53 12.66 4.51
C GLY A 608 -3.51 11.43 5.42
N ASN A 609 -3.46 10.22 4.86
CA ASN A 609 -3.48 8.95 5.61
C ASN A 609 -2.06 8.37 5.78
N THR A 610 -1.95 7.31 6.57
CA THR A 610 -0.67 6.59 6.79
C THR A 610 -0.56 5.36 5.91
N LEU A 611 0.52 5.26 5.15
CA LEU A 611 1.02 4.02 4.53
C LEU A 611 2.02 3.36 5.48
N THR A 612 1.68 2.25 6.10
CA THR A 612 2.56 1.54 7.04
C THR A 612 3.25 0.37 6.34
N ASN A 613 4.57 0.28 6.40
CA ASN A 613 5.34 -0.92 6.10
C ASN A 613 5.69 -1.66 7.40
N VAL A 614 5.32 -2.94 7.49
CA VAL A 614 5.78 -3.87 8.55
C VAL A 614 6.47 -5.12 7.98
N GLY A 615 6.63 -5.16 6.64
CA GLY A 615 7.42 -6.14 5.91
C GLY A 615 8.70 -5.54 5.34
N ILE A 616 9.05 -5.92 4.11
CA ILE A 616 10.17 -5.35 3.36
C ILE A 616 9.61 -4.43 2.27
N PHE A 617 10.04 -3.17 2.26
CA PHE A 617 9.70 -2.18 1.24
C PHE A 617 10.98 -1.69 0.57
N THR A 618 11.08 -1.82 -0.75
CA THR A 618 12.29 -1.49 -1.52
C THR A 618 12.00 -0.37 -2.50
N ILE A 619 12.71 0.75 -2.38
CA ILE A 619 12.75 1.85 -3.35
C ILE A 619 13.88 1.55 -4.34
N THR A 620 13.54 1.38 -5.62
CA THR A 620 14.49 1.02 -6.69
C THR A 620 14.11 1.65 -8.02
N ASP A 621 14.98 1.56 -9.02
CA ASP A 621 14.84 2.03 -10.40
C ASP A 621 14.90 3.58 -10.53
N GLY A 622 15.56 4.06 -11.59
CA GLY A 622 15.99 5.46 -11.77
C GLY A 622 14.92 6.47 -12.21
N GLY A 623 13.62 6.15 -12.07
CA GLY A 623 12.54 7.11 -12.34
C GLY A 623 12.28 8.05 -11.16
N ILE A 624 11.80 9.27 -11.43
CA ILE A 624 11.27 10.16 -10.38
C ILE A 624 9.98 9.54 -9.82
N LYS A 625 9.85 9.50 -8.50
CA LYS A 625 8.66 9.03 -7.79
C LYS A 625 8.18 10.13 -6.86
N ASN A 626 6.88 10.41 -6.81
CA ASN A 626 6.37 11.37 -5.85
C ASN A 626 5.65 10.65 -4.69
N LEU A 627 5.96 11.05 -3.46
CA LEU A 627 5.16 10.75 -2.27
C LEU A 627 4.36 12.01 -1.92
N THR A 628 3.06 12.00 -2.15
CA THR A 628 2.22 13.22 -2.13
C THR A 628 1.06 13.13 -1.14
N GLY A 629 0.34 14.24 -0.94
CA GLY A 629 -0.94 14.27 -0.22
C GLY A 629 -0.85 14.52 1.29
N GLY A 630 0.32 14.87 1.83
CA GLY A 630 0.49 15.34 3.22
C GLY A 630 0.27 14.33 4.34
N GLY A 631 0.17 13.04 4.01
CA GLY A 631 0.23 11.94 4.97
C GLY A 631 1.65 11.47 5.25
N GLN A 632 1.81 10.19 5.61
CA GLN A 632 3.12 9.63 5.92
C GLN A 632 3.32 8.21 5.37
N LEU A 633 4.54 7.88 4.98
CA LEU A 633 5.04 6.51 4.82
C LEU A 633 5.77 6.13 6.11
N LEU A 634 5.18 5.25 6.91
CA LEU A 634 5.71 4.77 8.18
C LEU A 634 6.38 3.40 7.97
N ASN A 635 7.69 3.30 8.09
CA ASN A 635 8.38 2.03 8.30
C ASN A 635 8.27 1.65 9.78
N GLY A 636 7.28 0.83 10.12
CA GLY A 636 6.94 0.47 11.50
C GLY A 636 7.98 -0.45 12.16
N THR A 637 7.82 -0.68 13.46
CA THR A 637 8.70 -1.59 14.22
C THR A 637 8.74 -2.99 13.58
N GLY A 638 9.93 -3.50 13.33
CA GLY A 638 10.15 -4.78 12.62
C GLY A 638 10.09 -4.70 11.10
N GLY A 639 9.66 -3.56 10.53
CA GLY A 639 9.71 -3.27 9.11
C GLY A 639 11.13 -2.92 8.62
N ILE A 640 11.41 -3.26 7.37
CA ILE A 640 12.66 -2.95 6.68
C ILE A 640 12.36 -2.11 5.44
N LEU A 641 12.94 -0.92 5.37
CA LEU A 641 12.90 -0.04 4.20
C LEU A 641 14.26 -0.04 3.50
N HIS A 642 14.36 -0.60 2.30
CA HIS A 642 15.54 -0.52 1.45
C HIS A 642 15.43 0.65 0.49
N HIS A 643 16.45 1.50 0.41
CA HIS A 643 16.61 2.48 -0.65
C HIS A 643 17.84 2.12 -1.48
N LEU A 644 17.60 1.50 -2.64
CA LEU A 644 18.65 0.96 -3.50
C LEU A 644 19.02 1.89 -4.66
N SER A 645 18.06 2.68 -5.15
CA SER A 645 18.27 3.69 -6.20
C SER A 645 17.02 4.54 -6.40
N GLY A 646 17.17 5.66 -7.12
CA GLY A 646 16.07 6.53 -7.53
C GLY A 646 15.94 7.77 -6.63
N THR A 647 15.09 8.71 -7.03
CA THR A 647 14.79 9.91 -6.22
C THR A 647 13.31 9.90 -5.86
N VAL A 648 13.02 10.12 -4.58
CA VAL A 648 11.67 10.30 -4.05
C VAL A 648 11.45 11.79 -3.80
N THR A 649 10.52 12.40 -4.53
CA THR A 649 10.08 13.77 -4.29
C THR A 649 8.95 13.77 -3.26
N LEU A 650 9.13 14.47 -2.15
CA LEU A 650 8.13 14.70 -1.11
C LEU A 650 7.32 15.96 -1.47
N VAL A 651 6.00 15.86 -1.46
CA VAL A 651 5.10 16.94 -1.89
C VAL A 651 3.95 17.13 -0.90
N ASN A 652 3.68 18.38 -0.52
CA ASN A 652 2.67 18.75 0.50
C ASN A 652 3.07 18.28 1.92
N ASP A 653 4.33 18.48 2.32
CA ASP A 653 4.82 18.16 3.68
C ASP A 653 4.71 16.67 4.06
N THR A 654 4.77 15.76 3.09
CA THR A 654 4.74 14.31 3.35
C THR A 654 5.96 13.86 4.14
N ILE A 655 5.74 12.88 5.03
CA ILE A 655 6.78 12.37 5.94
C ILE A 655 7.12 10.91 5.59
N ILE A 656 8.40 10.58 5.50
CA ILE A 656 8.91 9.21 5.62
C ILE A 656 9.39 9.03 7.05
N ARG A 657 8.66 8.23 7.86
CA ARG A 657 8.98 8.00 9.26
C ARG A 657 9.54 6.59 9.46
N ASN A 658 10.66 6.45 10.14
CA ASN A 658 11.32 5.18 10.41
C ASN A 658 11.31 4.84 11.90
N GLN A 659 10.69 3.71 12.24
CA GLN A 659 10.69 3.07 13.57
C GLN A 659 11.32 1.67 13.54
N GLY A 660 11.66 1.17 12.34
CA GLY A 660 12.34 -0.10 12.10
C GLY A 660 13.75 0.11 11.55
N ALA A 661 14.14 -0.70 10.57
CA ALA A 661 15.42 -0.58 9.87
C ALA A 661 15.23 0.10 8.51
N MET A 662 16.02 1.12 8.21
CA MET A 662 16.14 1.70 6.87
C MET A 662 17.57 1.46 6.36
N ASN A 663 17.72 0.75 5.24
CA ASN A 663 19.02 0.48 4.64
C ASN A 663 19.16 1.28 3.35
N ILE A 664 20.18 2.13 3.28
CA ILE A 664 20.54 2.90 2.10
C ILE A 664 21.75 2.22 1.47
N THR A 665 21.51 1.54 0.36
CA THR A 665 22.51 0.78 -0.39
C THR A 665 22.40 1.21 -1.85
N ALA A 666 22.63 2.49 -2.10
CA ALA A 666 22.72 2.99 -3.45
C ALA A 666 23.87 2.27 -4.16
N GLY A 667 23.59 1.61 -5.29
CA GLY A 667 24.62 1.00 -6.12
C GLY A 667 25.49 2.07 -6.78
N THR A 668 25.60 2.04 -8.11
CA THR A 668 26.23 3.12 -8.89
C THR A 668 25.31 4.33 -9.14
N GLY A 669 24.03 4.25 -8.77
CA GLY A 669 23.05 5.34 -8.89
C GLY A 669 22.94 6.21 -7.64
N THR A 670 22.30 7.37 -7.76
CA THR A 670 22.01 8.28 -6.63
C THR A 670 20.66 7.89 -6.01
N ALA A 671 20.66 7.55 -4.72
CA ALA A 671 19.45 7.56 -3.89
C ALA A 671 19.18 9.02 -3.50
N GLY A 672 17.94 9.50 -3.63
CA GLY A 672 17.64 10.91 -3.42
C GLY A 672 16.31 11.17 -2.75
N TYR A 673 16.25 12.24 -1.97
CA TYR A 673 15.00 12.82 -1.48
C TYR A 673 14.98 14.31 -1.84
N GLY A 674 13.87 14.77 -2.42
CA GLY A 674 13.69 16.16 -2.86
C GLY A 674 12.32 16.71 -2.46
N GLY A 675 12.11 18.02 -2.62
CA GLY A 675 10.80 18.66 -2.43
C GLY A 675 10.65 19.38 -1.09
N GLU A 676 9.47 19.29 -0.46
CA GLU A 676 9.08 20.04 0.75
C GLU A 676 8.51 19.06 1.79
N GLY A 677 9.35 18.26 2.45
CA GLY A 677 8.89 17.21 3.39
C GLY A 677 10.00 16.72 4.31
N ALA A 678 9.75 15.64 5.06
CA ALA A 678 10.70 15.17 6.05
C ALA A 678 10.96 13.66 6.02
N ILE A 679 12.20 13.27 6.32
CA ILE A 679 12.61 11.91 6.67
C ILE A 679 12.92 11.94 8.15
N VAL A 680 12.16 11.20 8.96
CA VAL A 680 12.30 11.18 10.42
C VAL A 680 12.69 9.79 10.86
N ASN A 681 13.89 9.64 11.44
CA ASN A 681 14.28 8.43 12.15
C ASN A 681 13.95 8.59 13.63
N ASP A 682 12.88 7.92 14.08
CA ASP A 682 12.43 7.98 15.47
C ASP A 682 13.48 7.30 16.40
N ALA A 683 13.39 7.54 17.71
CA ALA A 683 14.34 7.02 18.70
C ALA A 683 14.58 5.49 18.66
N GLY A 684 13.58 4.71 18.24
CA GLY A 684 13.69 3.25 18.07
C GLY A 684 14.18 2.80 16.69
N GLY A 685 14.28 3.72 15.73
CA GLY A 685 14.66 3.44 14.35
C GLY A 685 16.17 3.45 14.13
N THR A 686 16.61 2.65 13.16
CA THR A 686 18.00 2.65 12.68
C THR A 686 18.05 2.93 11.19
N ILE A 687 18.85 3.91 10.76
CA ILE A 687 19.26 4.09 9.37
C ILE A 687 20.67 3.55 9.20
N THR A 688 20.90 2.68 8.21
CA THR A 688 22.22 2.16 7.86
C THR A 688 22.55 2.54 6.42
N HIS A 689 23.59 3.35 6.22
CA HIS A 689 24.08 3.77 4.91
C HIS A 689 25.37 3.03 4.57
N THR A 690 25.27 2.06 3.66
CA THR A 690 26.35 1.10 3.37
C THR A 690 27.11 1.37 2.08
N SER A 691 26.51 2.06 1.10
CA SER A 691 27.17 2.40 -0.17
C SER A 691 26.39 3.47 -0.95
N GLY A 692 27.04 4.00 -1.99
CA GLY A 692 26.45 4.92 -2.97
C GLY A 692 26.14 6.32 -2.41
N SER A 693 25.51 7.16 -3.23
CA SER A 693 25.24 8.55 -2.88
C SER A 693 23.80 8.74 -2.42
N LEU A 694 23.60 9.40 -1.27
CA LEU A 694 22.34 9.93 -0.77
C LEU A 694 22.29 11.45 -1.03
N GLY A 695 21.38 11.91 -1.88
CA GLY A 695 21.14 13.32 -2.12
C GLY A 695 19.89 13.83 -1.39
N LEU A 696 19.99 14.97 -0.70
CA LEU A 696 18.86 15.73 -0.18
C LEU A 696 18.75 17.06 -0.95
N SER A 697 17.56 17.43 -1.41
CA SER A 697 17.35 18.68 -2.16
C SER A 697 15.99 19.33 -1.91
N GLY A 698 15.84 20.60 -2.30
CA GLY A 698 14.67 21.39 -1.93
C GLY A 698 14.60 21.60 -0.41
N ASN A 699 13.46 22.01 0.12
CA ASN A 699 13.23 22.20 1.55
C ASN A 699 12.99 20.85 2.27
N THR A 700 13.74 19.81 1.91
CA THR A 700 13.63 18.49 2.54
C THR A 700 14.44 18.45 3.83
N LYS A 701 13.83 17.97 4.92
CA LYS A 701 14.49 17.75 6.21
C LYS A 701 14.81 16.28 6.45
N LEU A 702 16.02 15.95 6.89
CA LEU A 702 16.35 14.67 7.52
C LEU A 702 16.56 14.88 9.01
N GLN A 703 15.74 14.26 9.85
CA GLN A 703 15.86 14.31 11.30
C GLN A 703 16.21 12.93 11.84
N ASN A 704 17.30 12.83 12.60
CA ASN A 704 17.70 11.60 13.28
C ASN A 704 17.56 11.73 14.79
N ASP A 705 16.54 11.11 15.38
CA ASP A 705 16.37 10.97 16.83
C ASP A 705 16.82 9.58 17.32
N GLY A 706 16.95 8.60 16.41
CA GLY A 706 17.43 7.24 16.66
C GLY A 706 18.92 7.05 16.36
N THR A 707 19.26 5.95 15.68
CA THR A 707 20.65 5.66 15.26
C THR A 707 20.83 5.80 13.75
N TYR A 708 21.82 6.57 13.31
CA TYR A 708 22.30 6.62 11.93
C TYR A 708 23.71 5.99 11.86
N GLN A 709 23.85 4.88 11.15
CA GLN A 709 25.12 4.18 10.93
C GLN A 709 25.60 4.46 9.51
N TRP A 710 26.74 5.13 9.37
CA TRP A 710 27.35 5.38 8.08
C TRP A 710 28.66 4.61 7.92
N THR A 711 28.66 3.64 7.01
CA THR A 711 29.82 2.77 6.80
C THR A 711 30.52 3.00 5.48
N ALA A 712 29.83 3.48 4.43
CA ALA A 712 30.44 3.95 3.18
C ALA A 712 29.43 4.73 2.33
N GLY A 713 29.92 5.45 1.31
CA GLY A 713 29.10 6.25 0.39
C GLY A 713 29.30 7.76 0.56
N THR A 714 28.42 8.54 -0.06
CA THR A 714 28.44 10.01 -0.05
C THR A 714 27.08 10.56 0.34
N ILE A 715 27.05 11.59 1.19
CA ILE A 715 25.85 12.38 1.44
C ILE A 715 26.03 13.75 0.80
N ASN A 716 25.06 14.16 0.00
CA ASN A 716 25.00 15.45 -0.69
C ASN A 716 23.79 16.23 -0.16
N LEU A 717 24.02 17.35 0.52
CA LEU A 717 22.97 18.32 0.83
C LEU A 717 22.99 19.42 -0.23
N ASN A 718 21.89 19.59 -0.96
CA ASN A 718 21.71 20.65 -1.95
C ASN A 718 20.96 21.85 -1.34
N THR A 719 20.79 22.92 -2.12
CA THR A 719 20.06 24.13 -1.73
C THR A 719 18.71 23.83 -1.05
N GLY A 720 18.50 24.42 0.13
CA GLY A 720 17.29 24.31 0.95
C GLY A 720 17.21 23.09 1.88
N ALA A 721 18.08 22.09 1.72
CA ALA A 721 17.97 20.85 2.49
C ALA A 721 18.51 21.02 3.92
N GLU A 722 17.84 20.42 4.89
CA GLU A 722 18.23 20.45 6.30
C GLU A 722 18.52 19.04 6.81
N TRP A 723 19.60 18.87 7.56
CA TRP A 723 19.85 17.66 8.34
C TRP A 723 20.05 18.02 9.80
N GLU A 724 19.25 17.43 10.68
CA GLU A 724 19.35 17.54 12.13
C GLU A 724 19.61 16.17 12.76
N ASN A 725 20.63 16.07 13.62
CA ASN A 725 20.92 14.90 14.44
C ASN A 725 20.66 15.20 15.92
N ASN A 726 19.68 14.53 16.52
CA ASN A 726 19.35 14.59 17.95
C ASN A 726 19.62 13.26 18.68
N GLY A 727 19.86 12.18 17.93
CA GLY A 727 20.22 10.85 18.43
C GLY A 727 21.70 10.53 18.22
N LEU A 728 22.00 9.26 17.89
CA LEU A 728 23.35 8.78 17.63
C LEU A 728 23.64 8.74 16.13
N PHE A 729 24.75 9.37 15.71
CA PHE A 729 25.26 9.31 14.35
C PHE A 729 26.69 8.78 14.33
N ASN A 730 26.87 7.56 13.85
CA ASN A 730 28.16 6.89 13.80
C ASN A 730 28.74 6.89 12.39
N ILE A 731 30.00 7.27 12.26
CA ILE A 731 30.76 7.34 11.01
C ILE A 731 31.90 6.31 11.10
N ASN A 732 31.62 5.07 10.67
CA ASN A 732 32.42 3.87 10.96
C ASN A 732 33.12 3.26 9.73
N GLY A 733 33.24 3.98 8.61
CA GLY A 733 33.78 3.44 7.35
C GLY A 733 35.31 3.44 7.22
N GLY A 734 35.88 2.32 6.76
CA GLY A 734 37.32 2.16 6.49
C GLY A 734 37.79 2.53 5.07
N SER A 735 36.92 3.10 4.24
CA SER A 735 37.19 3.57 2.87
C SER A 735 36.54 4.92 2.65
N THR A 736 37.11 5.76 1.77
CA THR A 736 36.71 7.15 1.46
C THR A 736 35.19 7.43 1.55
N ILE A 737 34.71 7.72 2.75
CA ILE A 737 33.48 8.46 2.97
C ILE A 737 33.82 9.89 2.55
N THR A 738 33.23 10.35 1.46
CA THR A 738 33.31 11.75 1.06
C THR A 738 31.94 12.34 1.32
N HIS A 739 31.83 13.22 2.30
CA HIS A 739 30.71 14.15 2.36
C HIS A 739 30.95 15.20 1.29
N THR A 740 30.02 15.48 0.39
CA THR A 740 30.18 16.59 -0.55
C THR A 740 28.93 17.44 -0.44
N PHE A 741 28.97 18.39 0.48
CA PHE A 741 27.99 19.46 0.48
C PHE A 741 28.27 20.30 -0.78
N LEU A 742 27.33 20.30 -1.73
CA LEU A 742 27.56 20.79 -3.09
C LEU A 742 27.73 22.32 -3.13
N THR A 743 28.36 22.79 -4.21
CA THR A 743 28.89 24.16 -4.39
C THR A 743 27.84 25.26 -4.55
N ASP A 744 26.53 24.94 -4.53
CA ASP A 744 25.43 25.91 -4.64
C ASP A 744 25.02 26.52 -3.28
N GLY A 745 25.39 25.87 -2.17
CA GLY A 745 25.73 26.51 -0.89
C GLY A 745 24.59 27.09 -0.03
N THR A 746 23.53 26.32 0.29
CA THR A 746 22.58 26.71 1.37
C THR A 746 22.02 25.57 2.25
N GLY A 747 22.43 24.31 2.06
CA GLY A 747 22.01 23.22 2.95
C GLY A 747 22.64 23.34 4.34
N THR A 748 21.92 22.95 5.39
CA THR A 748 22.40 23.01 6.79
C THR A 748 22.54 21.62 7.39
N PHE A 749 23.59 21.41 8.17
CA PHE A 749 23.75 20.20 8.99
C PHE A 749 24.01 20.59 10.45
N THR A 750 23.10 20.18 11.34
CA THR A 750 23.17 20.48 12.76
C THR A 750 23.22 19.18 13.56
N ASN A 751 24.26 19.01 14.38
CA ASN A 751 24.23 18.08 15.50
C ASN A 751 23.63 18.82 16.70
N GLY A 752 22.37 18.54 17.02
CA GLY A 752 21.64 19.23 18.08
C GLY A 752 22.18 18.93 19.48
N THR A 753 21.66 19.64 20.48
CA THR A 753 22.17 19.60 21.87
C THR A 753 22.18 18.20 22.52
N THR A 754 21.27 17.30 22.13
CA THR A 754 21.25 15.90 22.60
C THR A 754 21.96 14.94 21.65
N GLY A 755 22.36 15.43 20.46
CA GLY A 755 22.96 14.64 19.42
C GLY A 755 24.39 14.23 19.76
N VAL A 756 24.71 12.98 19.46
CA VAL A 756 26.06 12.42 19.57
C VAL A 756 26.52 12.01 18.18
N MET A 757 27.65 12.56 17.74
CA MET A 757 28.32 12.14 16.52
C MET A 757 29.62 11.43 16.86
N ASP A 758 29.75 10.16 16.48
CA ASP A 758 30.95 9.36 16.68
C ASP A 758 31.66 9.13 15.34
N TRP A 759 32.78 9.81 15.13
CA TRP A 759 33.61 9.66 13.96
C TRP A 759 34.79 8.74 14.25
N THR A 760 34.66 7.47 13.86
CA THR A 760 35.68 6.43 14.10
C THR A 760 36.46 6.03 12.85
N GLY A 761 35.93 6.30 11.66
CA GLY A 761 36.58 6.02 10.37
C GLY A 761 37.65 7.06 9.97
N ASN A 762 38.58 6.68 9.09
CA ASN A 762 39.68 7.52 8.59
C ASN A 762 39.32 8.32 7.31
N SER A 763 38.03 8.41 6.99
CA SER A 763 37.55 9.04 5.77
C SER A 763 37.56 10.56 5.84
N ALA A 764 37.38 11.27 4.72
CA ALA A 764 37.42 12.73 4.69
C ALA A 764 36.01 13.36 4.82
N PHE A 765 35.85 14.24 5.79
CA PHE A 765 34.66 15.07 5.95
C PHE A 765 34.86 16.40 5.18
N ASN A 766 34.30 16.51 3.96
CA ASN A 766 34.54 17.65 3.07
C ASN A 766 33.35 18.63 3.05
N LEU A 767 33.55 19.86 3.52
CA LEU A 767 32.58 20.96 3.61
C LEU A 767 32.73 21.91 2.40
N GLY A 768 31.73 21.92 1.49
CA GLY A 768 31.73 22.82 0.34
C GLY A 768 31.70 24.31 0.70
N THR A 769 32.06 25.17 -0.25
CA THR A 769 32.01 26.63 -0.06
C THR A 769 30.60 27.09 0.34
N GLY A 770 30.50 27.92 1.39
CA GLY A 770 29.23 28.46 1.90
C GLY A 770 28.43 27.52 2.81
N VAL A 771 28.89 26.29 3.01
CA VAL A 771 28.23 25.30 3.87
C VAL A 771 28.65 25.51 5.33
N THR A 772 27.69 25.42 6.24
CA THR A 772 27.93 25.43 7.69
C THR A 772 27.49 24.12 8.31
N LEU A 773 28.40 23.48 9.04
CA LEU A 773 28.07 22.41 9.98
C LEU A 773 28.12 22.97 11.39
N THR A 774 27.03 22.82 12.15
CA THR A 774 26.95 23.27 13.54
C THR A 774 26.88 22.07 14.48
N ASN A 775 27.79 22.01 15.44
CA ASN A 775 27.77 21.06 16.54
C ASN A 775 27.35 21.75 17.84
N ASP A 776 26.11 21.53 18.28
CA ASP A 776 25.59 21.98 19.58
C ASP A 776 25.64 20.88 20.65
N GLY A 777 25.79 19.61 20.24
CA GLY A 777 25.91 18.43 21.11
C GLY A 777 27.34 17.91 21.24
N ASN A 778 27.49 16.58 21.25
CA ASN A 778 28.79 15.92 21.37
C ASN A 778 29.29 15.43 20.01
N PHE A 779 30.50 15.83 19.63
CA PHE A 779 31.20 15.35 18.44
C PHE A 779 32.48 14.65 18.88
N ASN A 780 32.50 13.32 18.82
CA ASN A 780 33.61 12.48 19.25
C ASN A 780 34.39 12.00 18.05
N VAL A 781 35.71 12.16 18.12
CA VAL A 781 36.63 11.76 17.07
C VAL A 781 37.57 10.71 17.64
N THR A 782 37.38 9.46 17.23
CA THR A 782 38.05 8.27 17.79
C THR A 782 38.59 7.35 16.67
N GLY A 783 39.26 6.25 17.01
CA GLY A 783 39.79 5.28 16.03
C GLY A 783 41.19 5.61 15.50
N SER A 784 41.75 4.77 14.63
CA SER A 784 43.14 4.88 14.14
C SER A 784 43.25 5.54 12.75
N GLY A 785 44.27 6.38 12.53
CA GLY A 785 44.59 7.08 11.29
C GLY A 785 44.21 8.57 11.27
N ASP A 786 44.79 9.31 10.33
CA ASP A 786 44.44 10.72 10.06
C ASP A 786 42.97 10.87 9.64
N ARG A 787 42.33 11.93 10.12
CA ARG A 787 40.96 12.32 9.76
C ARG A 787 40.97 13.69 9.10
N ASN A 788 40.43 13.79 7.90
CA ASN A 788 40.51 15.02 7.12
C ASN A 788 39.21 15.82 7.20
N LEU A 789 39.24 17.02 7.77
CA LEU A 789 38.22 18.06 7.57
C LEU A 789 38.64 18.90 6.35
N SER A 790 38.04 18.69 5.19
CA SER A 790 38.43 19.38 3.95
C SER A 790 37.33 20.30 3.42
N GLY A 791 37.62 21.05 2.37
CA GLY A 791 36.71 22.01 1.75
C GLY A 791 36.77 23.42 2.33
N ALA A 792 36.04 24.35 1.68
CA ALA A 792 36.04 25.79 1.98
C ALA A 792 34.82 26.25 2.82
N GLY A 793 34.11 25.30 3.46
CA GLY A 793 33.00 25.59 4.36
C GLY A 793 33.44 25.90 5.79
N THR A 794 32.46 26.13 6.66
CA THR A 794 32.66 26.46 8.09
C THR A 794 32.15 25.33 8.98
N PHE A 795 32.99 24.87 9.91
CA PHE A 795 32.59 24.01 11.03
C PHE A 795 32.45 24.88 12.28
N ILE A 796 31.29 24.86 12.94
CA ILE A 796 31.04 25.61 14.18
C ILE A 796 30.81 24.61 15.31
N ASN A 797 31.65 24.66 16.34
CA ASN A 797 31.45 23.93 17.59
C ASN A 797 30.89 24.86 18.67
N ASN A 798 29.61 24.72 19.02
CA ASN A 798 28.99 25.35 20.19
C ASN A 798 28.90 24.40 21.39
N GLY A 799 28.87 23.09 21.15
CA GLY A 799 28.85 22.04 22.18
C GLY A 799 30.24 21.54 22.54
N THR A 800 30.40 20.21 22.59
CA THR A 800 31.66 19.55 22.93
C THR A 800 32.24 18.81 21.73
N PHE A 801 33.47 19.16 21.34
CA PHE A 801 34.27 18.43 20.35
C PHE A 801 35.39 17.67 21.07
N ASN A 802 35.33 16.34 21.04
CA ASN A 802 36.31 15.48 21.69
C ASN A 802 37.23 14.82 20.68
N HIS A 803 38.52 15.14 20.73
CA HIS A 803 39.56 14.43 19.99
C HIS A 803 40.18 13.37 20.93
N LEU A 804 39.78 12.11 20.76
CA LEU A 804 39.98 11.00 21.72
C LEU A 804 40.79 9.85 21.09
N VAL A 805 41.88 10.17 20.40
CA VAL A 805 42.65 9.18 19.63
C VAL A 805 43.78 8.58 20.44
N THR A 806 43.91 7.25 20.39
CA THR A 806 44.75 6.48 21.34
C THR A 806 46.11 6.05 20.80
N VAL A 807 46.45 6.32 19.54
CA VAL A 807 47.75 5.96 18.94
C VAL A 807 48.51 7.18 18.42
N THR A 808 49.84 7.12 18.45
CA THR A 808 50.78 8.26 18.36
C THR A 808 51.01 8.82 16.95
N ALA A 809 50.07 8.66 16.01
CA ALA A 809 50.26 9.08 14.61
C ALA A 809 48.99 9.61 13.93
N ASP A 810 47.97 9.97 14.71
CA ASP A 810 46.65 10.29 14.17
C ASP A 810 46.33 11.77 14.34
N ASN A 811 46.25 12.47 13.21
CA ASN A 811 46.01 13.90 13.14
C ASN A 811 44.58 14.18 12.69
N LEU A 812 44.01 15.28 13.18
CA LEU A 812 42.90 15.95 12.51
C LEU A 812 43.48 16.91 11.47
N VAL A 813 43.02 16.88 10.23
CA VAL A 813 43.69 17.58 9.12
C VAL A 813 42.72 18.50 8.39
N GLY A 814 42.92 19.81 8.51
CA GLY A 814 42.24 20.87 7.77
C GLY A 814 42.93 21.16 6.44
N LEU A 815 42.50 20.58 5.30
CA LEU A 815 43.35 20.57 4.08
C LEU A 815 43.11 21.67 3.04
N THR A 816 41.97 22.35 3.01
CA THR A 816 41.57 23.16 1.84
C THR A 816 41.55 24.66 2.14
N ALA A 817 42.11 25.45 1.22
CA ALA A 817 42.12 26.91 1.32
C ALA A 817 40.70 27.49 1.35
N GLY A 818 40.45 28.37 2.34
CA GLY A 818 39.16 29.02 2.56
C GLY A 818 38.26 28.34 3.59
N GLY A 819 38.63 27.16 4.11
CA GLY A 819 37.88 26.50 5.19
C GLY A 819 38.10 27.16 6.55
N SER A 820 37.10 27.06 7.43
CA SER A 820 37.17 27.60 8.80
C SER A 820 36.61 26.63 9.84
N PHE A 821 37.26 26.55 10.99
CA PHE A 821 36.76 25.91 12.20
C PHE A 821 36.58 26.98 13.28
N VAL A 822 35.37 27.14 13.81
CA VAL A 822 35.05 28.08 14.89
C VAL A 822 34.65 27.30 16.13
N ASN A 823 35.45 27.40 17.19
CA ASN A 823 35.16 26.80 18.48
C ASN A 823 34.56 27.84 19.45
N ASN A 824 33.23 27.83 19.61
CA ASN A 824 32.51 28.60 20.64
C ASN A 824 32.31 27.82 21.95
N GLY A 825 32.33 26.48 21.90
CA GLY A 825 32.15 25.59 23.04
C GLY A 825 33.47 24.99 23.56
N ASP A 826 33.43 23.71 23.92
CA ASP A 826 34.58 22.96 24.44
C ASP A 826 35.25 22.14 23.33
N PHE A 827 36.55 22.33 23.12
CA PHE A 827 37.40 21.51 22.26
C PHE A 827 38.43 20.77 23.11
N ASN A 828 38.31 19.44 23.19
CA ASN A 828 39.14 18.60 24.07
C ASN A 828 40.15 17.78 23.26
N PHE A 829 41.44 18.01 23.50
CA PHE A 829 42.52 17.08 23.11
C PHE A 829 42.83 16.15 24.28
N VAL A 830 42.76 14.83 24.10
CA VAL A 830 43.01 13.85 25.16
C VAL A 830 44.19 12.94 24.79
N GLY A 831 45.42 13.39 25.06
CA GLY A 831 46.65 12.65 24.70
C GLY A 831 47.64 13.52 23.92
N VAL A 832 48.12 12.99 22.79
CA VAL A 832 49.16 13.59 21.92
C VAL A 832 48.64 13.84 20.50
N GLN A 833 47.35 14.16 20.35
CA GLN A 833 46.81 14.36 19.00
C GLN A 833 47.13 15.74 18.45
N ASP A 834 47.28 15.81 17.13
CA ASP A 834 47.59 17.04 16.43
C ASP A 834 46.43 17.51 15.54
N PHE A 835 46.47 18.80 15.19
CA PHE A 835 45.64 19.43 14.19
C PHE A 835 46.52 20.05 13.09
N ARG A 836 46.48 19.52 11.87
CA ARG A 836 47.14 20.13 10.71
C ARG A 836 46.25 21.21 10.10
N LEU A 837 46.78 22.43 9.97
CA LEU A 837 46.15 23.57 9.31
C LEU A 837 46.80 23.79 7.93
N GLY A 838 46.11 23.37 6.88
CA GLY A 838 46.53 23.56 5.48
C GLY A 838 46.45 25.02 5.04
N ASN A 839 46.94 25.29 3.82
CA ASN A 839 47.06 26.64 3.27
C ASN A 839 45.74 27.42 3.37
N GLY A 840 45.70 28.54 4.09
CA GLY A 840 44.51 29.38 4.17
C GLY A 840 43.32 28.80 4.94
N TYR A 841 43.52 27.72 5.72
CA TYR A 841 42.54 27.22 6.68
C TYR A 841 42.64 28.02 7.99
N THR A 842 41.50 28.39 8.59
CA THR A 842 41.49 29.19 9.83
C THR A 842 40.82 28.43 10.98
N PHE A 843 41.51 28.32 12.12
CA PHE A 843 40.93 27.85 13.37
C PHE A 843 40.76 29.04 14.32
N THR A 844 39.51 29.38 14.66
CA THR A 844 39.16 30.43 15.61
C THR A 844 38.61 29.81 16.89
N ASN A 845 39.24 30.09 18.02
CA ASN A 845 38.79 29.69 19.34
C ASN A 845 38.19 30.88 20.09
N THR A 846 36.90 30.87 20.38
CA THR A 846 36.19 31.84 21.24
C THR A 846 35.71 31.20 22.55
N GLY A 847 35.60 29.86 22.58
CA GLY A 847 35.27 29.05 23.76
C GLY A 847 36.52 28.54 24.50
N THR A 848 36.49 27.28 24.92
CA THR A 848 37.57 26.62 25.66
C THR A 848 38.22 25.54 24.81
N LEU A 849 39.54 25.61 24.65
CA LEU A 849 40.37 24.54 24.12
C LEU A 849 41.14 23.92 25.29
N THR A 850 40.78 22.69 25.65
CA THR A 850 41.41 21.97 26.74
C THR A 850 42.28 20.87 26.19
N LYS A 851 43.55 20.86 26.59
CA LYS A 851 44.46 19.74 26.36
C LYS A 851 44.63 19.01 27.68
N THR A 852 44.21 17.75 27.74
CA THR A 852 44.46 16.83 28.85
C THR A 852 45.42 15.74 28.41
N THR A 853 46.42 15.39 29.23
CA THR A 853 47.26 14.22 28.98
C THR A 853 46.94 13.07 29.91
N THR A 854 46.96 11.86 29.36
CA THR A 854 46.86 10.61 30.12
C THR A 854 48.23 10.00 30.45
N SER A 855 49.33 10.59 29.97
CA SER A 855 50.70 10.14 30.23
C SER A 855 51.74 11.26 30.09
N ASN A 856 52.94 11.08 30.66
CA ASN A 856 54.11 11.97 30.55
C ASN A 856 54.76 11.94 29.15
N SER A 857 53.99 11.81 28.07
CA SER A 857 54.56 11.82 26.72
C SER A 857 55.27 13.16 26.47
N THR A 858 56.48 13.08 25.90
CA THR A 858 57.20 14.26 25.38
C THR A 858 56.68 14.68 24.02
N ASP A 859 55.90 13.82 23.38
CA ASP A 859 55.20 14.14 22.14
C ASP A 859 54.09 15.14 22.43
N GLN A 860 53.88 16.04 21.48
CA GLN A 860 53.21 17.31 21.71
C GLN A 860 51.90 17.27 20.97
N ALA A 861 50.79 17.59 21.63
CA ALA A 861 49.58 17.93 20.89
C ALA A 861 49.82 19.28 20.20
N GLN A 862 49.77 19.34 18.87
CA GLN A 862 50.15 20.56 18.15
C GLN A 862 49.16 21.00 17.08
N PHE A 863 49.06 22.31 16.89
CA PHE A 863 48.59 22.88 15.63
C PHE A 863 49.77 23.10 14.70
N PHE A 864 49.76 22.53 13.50
CA PHE A 864 50.92 22.57 12.59
C PHE A 864 50.52 22.72 11.12
N ALA A 865 51.47 23.10 10.26
CA ALA A 865 51.29 23.13 8.81
C ALA A 865 52.54 22.56 8.13
N PHE A 866 52.40 21.84 7.01
CA PHE A 866 53.57 21.34 6.27
C PHE A 866 54.10 22.38 5.29
N LEU A 867 55.39 22.31 4.98
CA LEU A 867 56.02 23.20 3.99
C LEU A 867 55.37 23.11 2.60
N ALA A 868 54.81 21.94 2.25
CA ALA A 868 54.05 21.74 1.02
C ALA A 868 52.72 22.52 0.98
N ASP A 869 52.25 23.03 2.11
CA ASP A 869 50.97 23.73 2.26
C ASP A 869 51.08 25.26 2.04
N GLY A 870 52.09 25.76 1.30
CA GLY A 870 52.10 27.17 0.86
C GLY A 870 52.44 28.17 1.96
N THR A 871 51.48 28.99 2.44
CA THR A 871 51.69 30.00 3.50
C THR A 871 51.24 29.52 4.89
N GLY A 872 50.86 28.25 5.03
CA GLY A 872 50.30 27.71 6.26
C GLY A 872 48.86 28.15 6.53
N GLY A 873 48.26 27.64 7.60
CA GLY A 873 46.96 28.08 8.10
C GLY A 873 47.06 29.15 9.20
N THR A 874 45.91 29.59 9.71
CA THR A 874 45.79 30.60 10.78
C THR A 874 45.19 29.99 12.04
N PHE A 875 45.78 30.28 13.19
CA PHE A 875 45.22 30.00 14.51
C PHE A 875 44.90 31.33 15.20
N ASP A 876 43.66 31.49 15.63
CA ASP A 876 43.10 32.70 16.22
C ASP A 876 42.46 32.36 17.58
N ASN A 877 43.17 32.62 18.67
CA ASN A 877 42.66 32.44 20.03
C ASN A 877 42.09 33.74 20.61
N GLN A 878 40.76 33.81 20.68
CA GLN A 878 39.98 34.84 21.35
C GLN A 878 39.40 34.36 22.70
N GLY A 879 39.33 33.04 22.92
CA GLY A 879 38.82 32.38 24.13
C GLY A 879 39.93 31.89 25.06
N THR A 880 39.75 30.70 25.64
CA THR A 880 40.70 30.07 26.57
C THR A 880 41.41 28.90 25.90
N VAL A 881 42.74 28.85 26.01
CA VAL A 881 43.56 27.66 25.79
C VAL A 881 44.06 27.20 27.16
N ARG A 882 43.65 26.00 27.59
CA ARG A 882 43.97 25.42 28.89
C ARG A 882 44.70 24.09 28.72
N VAL A 883 45.90 23.99 29.27
CA VAL A 883 46.73 22.79 29.23
C VAL A 883 46.76 22.18 30.61
N GLU A 884 46.02 21.10 30.80
CA GLU A 884 45.92 20.31 32.04
C GLU A 884 46.94 19.16 32.00
N GLY A 885 48.21 19.56 31.92
CA GLY A 885 49.34 18.64 31.84
C GLY A 885 49.92 18.42 30.44
N GLY A 886 51.15 17.90 30.36
CA GLY A 886 51.91 17.56 29.15
C GLY A 886 52.26 18.78 28.27
N HIS A 887 52.37 18.61 26.95
CA HIS A 887 52.80 19.68 26.04
C HIS A 887 51.76 19.98 24.94
N PHE A 888 51.42 21.27 24.78
CA PHE A 888 50.67 21.83 23.65
C PHE A 888 51.54 22.81 22.86
N ARG A 889 51.56 22.71 21.53
CA ARG A 889 52.37 23.58 20.66
C ARG A 889 51.56 24.18 19.53
N ILE A 890 51.91 25.40 19.13
CA ILE A 890 51.60 25.94 17.81
C ILE A 890 52.91 25.98 17.03
N THR A 891 52.98 25.25 15.92
CA THR A 891 54.25 24.96 15.24
C THR A 891 54.72 26.13 14.38
N ALA A 892 56.01 26.42 14.52
CA ALA A 892 56.77 27.33 13.66
C ALA A 892 57.72 26.56 12.75
N ALA A 893 58.04 27.14 11.60
CA ALA A 893 59.14 26.72 10.73
C ALA A 893 60.46 26.81 11.52
N VAL A 894 60.97 25.65 11.95
CA VAL A 894 62.34 25.59 12.49
C VAL A 894 63.30 25.92 11.35
N SER A 895 64.17 26.92 11.53
CA SER A 895 65.16 27.30 10.51
C SER A 895 65.96 26.08 10.03
N GLY A 896 65.82 25.73 8.74
CA GLY A 896 66.46 24.57 8.12
C GLY A 896 65.63 23.27 8.13
N SER A 897 64.45 23.26 8.75
CA SER A 897 63.49 22.16 8.62
C SER A 897 62.88 22.14 7.23
N THR A 898 62.81 20.96 6.63
CA THR A 898 62.11 20.72 5.35
C THR A 898 60.66 20.30 5.55
N GLN A 899 60.20 20.14 6.81
CA GLN A 899 58.94 19.47 7.12
C GLN A 899 57.79 20.46 7.37
N PHE A 900 57.99 21.50 8.18
CA PHE A 900 56.92 22.38 8.67
C PHE A 900 57.07 23.82 8.18
N ILE A 901 55.94 24.52 8.08
CA ILE A 901 55.86 25.97 7.89
C ILE A 901 55.21 26.62 9.11
N ASP A 902 55.41 27.93 9.28
CA ASP A 902 54.76 28.72 10.32
C ASP A 902 53.24 28.64 10.21
N VAL A 903 52.58 28.23 11.28
CA VAL A 903 51.16 28.53 11.49
C VAL A 903 51.05 29.99 11.89
N ASN A 904 50.23 30.75 11.16
CA ASN A 904 50.01 32.16 11.47
C ASN A 904 49.18 32.30 12.75
N LEU A 905 49.77 32.82 13.81
CA LEU A 905 49.08 33.11 15.07
C LEU A 905 48.55 34.55 15.07
N VAL A 906 47.22 34.74 15.07
CA VAL A 906 46.59 36.09 15.00
C VAL A 906 46.98 36.95 16.20
N GLN A 907 47.15 36.34 17.37
CA GLN A 907 47.51 37.03 18.62
C GLN A 907 48.97 37.50 18.66
N LYS A 908 49.71 37.45 17.53
CA LYS A 908 51.10 37.92 17.43
C LYS A 908 51.17 39.33 16.85
N GLY A 909 51.53 40.29 17.70
CA GLY A 909 51.92 41.62 17.25
C GLY A 909 53.32 41.65 16.62
N ALA A 910 53.59 42.67 15.80
CA ALA A 910 54.89 42.83 15.11
C ALA A 910 56.11 42.98 16.06
N ASN A 911 55.88 43.33 17.34
CA ASN A 911 56.92 43.61 18.33
C ASN A 911 57.10 42.50 19.40
N GLY A 912 56.54 41.31 19.19
CA GLY A 912 56.54 40.24 20.19
C GLY A 912 55.48 40.44 21.30
N THR A 913 54.40 41.15 20.98
CA THR A 913 53.26 41.35 21.88
C THR A 913 52.24 40.23 21.69
N LEU A 914 51.85 39.54 22.76
CA LEU A 914 50.71 38.64 22.79
C LEU A 914 49.44 39.48 22.92
N THR A 915 48.64 39.59 21.86
CA THR A 915 47.61 40.63 21.75
C THR A 915 46.22 40.23 22.24
N GLY A 916 45.97 38.96 22.58
CA GLY A 916 44.65 38.52 23.03
C GLY A 916 44.57 37.06 23.51
N GLY A 917 43.40 36.71 24.07
CA GLY A 917 43.05 35.37 24.52
C GLY A 917 43.58 35.03 25.91
N THR A 918 43.01 33.99 26.51
CA THR A 918 43.44 33.43 27.80
C THR A 918 44.29 32.17 27.56
N TRP A 919 45.44 32.10 28.23
CA TRP A 919 46.42 31.02 28.10
C TRP A 919 46.75 30.46 29.48
N VAL A 920 46.28 29.26 29.77
CA VAL A 920 46.42 28.62 31.09
C VAL A 920 47.26 27.37 30.97
N ALA A 921 48.39 27.33 31.66
CA ALA A 921 49.16 26.12 31.87
C ALA A 921 48.95 25.65 33.31
N ASP A 922 48.28 24.52 33.50
CA ASP A 922 47.95 23.97 34.81
C ASP A 922 48.57 22.59 34.99
N SER A 923 49.69 22.56 35.70
CA SER A 923 50.41 21.34 36.02
C SER A 923 49.83 20.59 37.23
N THR A 924 48.78 21.12 37.85
CA THR A 924 48.13 20.56 39.05
C THR A 924 46.75 19.98 38.78
N ALA A 925 46.15 20.30 37.62
CA ALA A 925 44.85 19.81 37.19
C ALA A 925 44.74 18.28 37.13
N THR A 926 45.86 17.57 36.94
CA THR A 926 45.89 16.10 36.98
C THR A 926 47.05 15.60 37.84
N THR A 927 46.85 14.49 38.53
CA THR A 927 47.91 13.83 39.31
C THR A 927 48.85 12.97 38.44
N LEU A 928 48.60 12.90 37.13
CA LEU A 928 49.24 11.94 36.22
C LEU A 928 50.52 12.48 35.60
N VAL A 929 50.70 13.80 35.58
CA VAL A 929 51.86 14.45 34.96
C VAL A 929 52.37 15.58 35.83
N SER A 930 53.68 15.84 35.77
CA SER A 930 54.35 16.83 36.63
C SER A 930 54.59 18.18 35.94
N PHE A 931 54.12 18.35 34.71
CA PHE A 931 54.33 19.56 33.91
C PHE A 931 53.14 19.84 33.00
N ALA A 932 52.91 21.11 32.67
CA ALA A 932 51.95 21.59 31.69
C ALA A 932 52.61 22.70 30.89
N ARG A 933 52.81 22.50 29.59
CA ARG A 933 53.56 23.43 28.73
C ARG A 933 52.71 23.89 27.56
N ILE A 934 52.69 25.19 27.33
CA ILE A 934 52.24 25.84 26.09
C ILE A 934 53.48 26.33 25.34
N ASP A 935 53.61 26.02 24.06
CA ASP A 935 54.71 26.48 23.20
C ASP A 935 54.17 27.28 22.01
N LEU A 936 54.39 28.60 22.03
CA LEU A 936 53.99 29.55 21.00
C LEU A 936 55.17 29.92 20.09
N ALA A 937 55.90 28.91 19.61
CA ALA A 937 57.04 29.05 18.71
C ALA A 937 56.86 30.02 17.51
N PRO A 938 55.66 30.28 16.93
CA PRO A 938 55.53 31.28 15.86
C PRO A 938 55.84 32.73 16.27
N PHE A 939 56.11 33.04 17.54
CA PHE A 939 56.58 34.36 18.01
C PHE A 939 58.04 34.71 17.62
N GLY A 940 58.29 34.73 16.30
CA GLY A 940 59.49 35.30 15.68
C GLY A 940 60.73 34.40 15.75
N ALA A 941 61.59 34.49 14.73
CA ALA A 941 62.79 33.66 14.63
C ALA A 941 63.91 34.01 15.64
N SER A 942 63.76 35.03 16.50
CA SER A 942 64.82 35.44 17.44
C SER A 942 64.44 36.29 18.67
N SER A 943 63.17 36.61 18.96
CA SER A 943 62.85 37.58 20.04
C SER A 943 61.86 37.16 21.14
N GLY A 944 61.09 36.07 20.99
CA GLY A 944 60.15 35.61 22.03
C GLY A 944 58.98 36.57 22.31
N ILE A 945 58.27 36.36 23.43
CA ILE A 945 57.18 37.23 23.90
C ILE A 945 57.79 38.31 24.78
N ASN A 946 57.79 39.55 24.28
CA ASN A 946 58.29 40.72 25.01
C ASN A 946 57.21 41.39 25.85
N THR A 947 55.96 41.28 25.42
CA THR A 947 54.82 41.96 26.06
C THR A 947 53.59 41.08 26.11
N ILE A 948 52.97 40.94 27.28
CA ILE A 948 51.57 40.46 27.39
C ILE A 948 50.68 41.68 27.16
N GLY A 949 49.96 41.73 26.04
CA GLY A 949 49.13 42.87 25.65
C GLY A 949 47.82 42.96 26.43
N GLU A 950 47.13 44.10 26.34
CA GLU A 950 45.97 44.46 27.18
C GLU A 950 44.83 43.43 27.21
N ASN A 951 44.59 42.74 26.09
CA ASN A 951 43.51 41.75 26.01
C ASN A 951 43.98 40.30 26.24
N ALA A 952 45.25 40.10 26.61
CA ALA A 952 45.82 38.78 26.85
C ALA A 952 45.87 38.47 28.34
N VAL A 953 45.49 37.24 28.69
CA VAL A 953 45.62 36.69 30.04
C VAL A 953 46.53 35.48 29.99
N VAL A 954 47.55 35.45 30.85
CA VAL A 954 48.44 34.30 31.02
C VAL A 954 48.37 33.83 32.47
N ASP A 955 48.17 32.54 32.67
CA ASP A 955 48.00 31.93 33.98
C ASP A 955 48.84 30.66 34.10
N LEU A 956 49.84 30.67 34.98
CA LEU A 956 50.78 29.56 35.19
C LEU A 956 50.53 28.96 36.57
N ILE A 957 49.93 27.76 36.61
CA ILE A 957 49.49 27.10 37.84
C ILE A 957 50.32 25.83 38.11
N GLY A 958 51.06 25.85 39.21
CA GLY A 958 51.90 24.72 39.64
C GLY A 958 53.34 24.84 39.17
N SER A 959 54.27 24.22 39.89
CA SER A 959 55.71 24.32 39.63
C SER A 959 56.13 23.89 38.21
N GLY A 960 55.37 22.98 37.59
CA GLY A 960 55.62 22.47 36.24
C GLY A 960 54.89 23.22 35.12
N ALA A 961 54.15 24.29 35.41
CA ALA A 961 53.49 25.10 34.39
C ALA A 961 54.47 25.97 33.62
N GLU A 962 54.35 26.04 32.30
CA GLU A 962 55.24 26.80 31.44
C GLU A 962 54.52 27.34 30.21
N LEU A 963 54.73 28.63 29.90
CA LEU A 963 54.50 29.19 28.58
C LEU A 963 55.87 29.52 27.97
N THR A 964 56.27 28.70 27.00
CA THR A 964 57.53 28.85 26.27
C THR A 964 57.53 30.20 25.56
N GLN A 965 58.69 30.87 25.47
CA GLN A 965 58.90 32.25 24.96
C GLN A 965 58.71 33.41 25.95
N LEU A 966 58.20 33.16 27.17
CA LEU A 966 58.13 34.21 28.21
C LEU A 966 59.50 34.60 28.80
N SER A 967 60.56 33.86 28.48
CA SER A 967 61.93 34.16 28.92
C SER A 967 62.44 35.54 28.47
N SER A 968 61.81 36.13 27.45
CA SER A 968 62.09 37.47 26.91
C SER A 968 61.12 38.54 27.41
N LEU A 969 60.20 38.21 28.33
CA LEU A 969 59.15 39.12 28.77
C LEU A 969 59.75 40.34 29.48
N THR A 970 59.40 41.53 29.00
CA THR A 970 59.86 42.81 29.58
C THR A 970 58.69 43.71 30.00
N SER A 971 57.48 43.43 29.52
CA SER A 971 56.30 44.25 29.83
C SER A 971 55.01 43.43 29.97
N VAL A 972 54.14 43.83 30.89
CA VAL A 972 52.80 43.27 31.10
C VAL A 972 51.78 44.40 31.03
N ALA A 973 50.96 44.41 30.00
CA ALA A 973 49.85 45.33 29.81
C ALA A 973 48.47 44.68 29.94
N GLY A 974 48.39 43.34 29.83
CA GLY A 974 47.22 42.54 30.17
C GLY A 974 47.36 41.92 31.55
N GLU A 975 46.93 40.67 31.71
CA GLU A 975 46.97 39.98 32.99
C GLU A 975 47.98 38.83 33.00
N PHE A 976 48.82 38.75 34.04
CA PHE A 976 49.79 37.68 34.21
C PHE A 976 49.80 37.12 35.62
N TYR A 977 49.34 35.88 35.77
CA TYR A 977 49.25 35.18 37.05
C TYR A 977 50.28 34.05 37.13
N VAL A 978 50.95 33.98 38.27
CA VAL A 978 51.92 32.92 38.61
C VAL A 978 51.48 32.34 39.94
N SER A 979 51.12 31.06 39.97
CA SER A 979 50.44 30.44 41.12
C SER A 979 51.02 29.07 41.51
N ASN A 980 50.73 28.63 42.74
CA ASN A 980 50.95 27.29 43.28
C ASN A 980 52.41 26.80 43.18
N GLY A 981 53.34 27.53 43.83
CA GLY A 981 54.76 27.16 43.88
C GLY A 981 55.52 27.32 42.56
N LYS A 982 54.95 28.04 41.59
CA LYS A 982 55.64 28.41 40.35
C LYS A 982 56.60 29.58 40.60
N ASN A 983 57.84 29.41 40.15
CA ASN A 983 58.83 30.48 40.07
C ASN A 983 58.94 30.95 38.62
N PHE A 984 58.62 32.21 38.37
CA PHE A 984 58.80 32.88 37.09
C PHE A 984 60.12 33.66 37.08
N ASN A 985 60.92 33.50 36.03
CA ASN A 985 62.15 34.26 35.79
C ASN A 985 62.19 34.65 34.31
N ALA A 986 62.12 35.94 34.03
CA ALA A 986 62.49 36.55 32.77
C ALA A 986 64.03 36.65 32.71
N THR A 987 64.66 35.80 31.89
CA THR A 987 66.13 35.74 31.71
C THR A 987 66.76 36.98 31.05
N HIS A 988 66.10 38.14 31.02
CA HIS A 988 66.60 39.34 30.36
C HIS A 988 67.66 40.05 31.24
N PRO A 989 68.94 40.12 30.81
CA PRO A 989 70.06 40.46 31.70
C PRO A 989 70.21 41.96 32.05
N SER A 990 69.21 42.81 31.80
CA SER A 990 69.40 44.27 31.95
C SER A 990 68.18 45.15 32.23
N ASN A 991 66.94 44.64 32.28
CA ASN A 991 65.75 45.47 32.51
C ASN A 991 64.78 44.79 33.49
N ALA A 992 64.20 45.55 34.41
CA ALA A 992 63.10 45.11 35.26
C ALA A 992 61.85 44.78 34.42
N LEU A 993 61.03 43.82 34.86
CA LEU A 993 59.73 43.55 34.26
C LEU A 993 58.79 44.72 34.56
N ASN A 994 58.23 45.35 33.54
CA ASN A 994 57.35 46.50 33.71
C ASN A 994 55.87 46.12 33.57
N VAL A 995 55.08 46.28 34.62
CA VAL A 995 53.62 46.19 34.56
C VAL A 995 53.09 47.57 34.20
N THR A 996 52.52 47.75 33.01
CA THR A 996 52.00 49.05 32.56
C THR A 996 50.74 49.43 33.31
N SER A 997 50.24 50.66 33.14
CA SER A 997 49.05 51.17 33.83
C SER A 997 47.76 50.37 33.61
N THR A 998 47.71 49.58 32.54
CA THR A 998 46.59 48.69 32.20
C THR A 998 46.83 47.24 32.62
N GLY A 999 48.07 46.91 32.97
CA GLY A 999 48.48 45.55 33.30
C GLY A 999 48.18 45.15 34.73
N THR A 1000 48.02 43.85 34.94
CA THR A 1000 47.88 43.22 36.26
C THR A 1000 48.85 42.07 36.38
N VAL A 1001 49.56 41.97 37.50
CA VAL A 1001 50.27 40.75 37.90
C VAL A 1001 49.67 40.19 39.18
N GLY A 1002 49.64 38.87 39.35
CA GLY A 1002 49.00 38.27 40.50
C GLY A 1002 49.31 36.80 40.70
N GLY A 1003 48.55 36.16 41.58
CA GLY A 1003 48.75 34.77 41.98
C GLY A 1003 49.42 34.63 43.36
N ASP A 1004 49.76 33.40 43.71
CA ASP A 1004 50.45 33.01 44.96
C ASP A 1004 51.83 32.36 44.69
N GLY A 1005 52.43 32.69 43.55
CA GLY A 1005 53.75 32.22 43.12
C GLY A 1005 54.87 33.23 43.39
N THR A 1006 56.02 33.00 42.74
CA THR A 1006 57.20 33.87 42.87
C THR A 1006 57.59 34.50 41.53
N PHE A 1007 57.71 35.82 41.51
CA PHE A 1007 58.41 36.56 40.46
C PHE A 1007 59.88 36.76 40.85
N SER A 1008 60.80 36.21 40.08
CA SER A 1008 62.22 36.14 40.45
C SER A 1008 62.99 37.42 40.14
N ASP A 1009 62.57 38.19 39.14
CA ASP A 1009 63.27 39.40 38.70
C ASP A 1009 62.69 40.66 39.36
N ALA A 1010 63.42 41.77 39.22
CA ALA A 1010 62.94 43.06 39.69
C ALA A 1010 61.71 43.48 38.86
N ILE A 1011 60.67 43.96 39.53
CA ILE A 1011 59.42 44.38 38.89
C ILE A 1011 59.17 45.87 39.14
N THR A 1012 58.75 46.59 38.11
CA THR A 1012 58.19 47.93 38.20
C THR A 1012 56.70 47.86 37.86
N VAL A 1013 55.84 48.46 38.68
CA VAL A 1013 54.39 48.40 38.55
C VAL A 1013 53.81 49.80 38.41
N ASP A 1014 53.24 50.07 37.25
CA ASP A 1014 52.36 51.22 36.97
C ASP A 1014 50.88 50.84 37.05
N GLY A 1015 50.56 49.54 36.94
CA GLY A 1015 49.20 48.98 36.91
C GLY A 1015 48.75 48.39 38.25
N ALA A 1016 48.22 47.16 38.23
CA ALA A 1016 47.66 46.50 39.40
C ALA A 1016 48.45 45.25 39.84
N VAL A 1017 48.37 44.95 41.15
CA VAL A 1017 48.81 43.69 41.73
C VAL A 1017 47.68 43.05 42.52
N THR A 1018 47.42 41.77 42.26
CA THR A 1018 46.35 40.97 42.91
C THR A 1018 46.93 39.65 43.41
N PRO A 1019 47.50 39.62 44.63
CA PRO A 1019 47.96 38.38 45.25
C PRO A 1019 46.83 37.38 45.43
N GLY A 1020 47.20 36.10 45.52
CA GLY A 1020 46.26 35.02 45.77
C GLY A 1020 45.91 34.16 44.55
N SER A 1021 45.63 32.88 44.79
CA SER A 1021 45.35 31.91 43.73
C SER A 1021 44.01 32.17 43.02
N GLY A 1022 43.78 31.52 41.88
CA GLY A 1022 42.55 31.72 41.10
C GLY A 1022 42.38 33.16 40.62
N ARG A 1023 43.48 33.81 40.22
CA ARG A 1023 43.52 35.20 39.76
C ARG A 1023 43.12 36.23 40.83
N GLY A 1024 43.63 36.05 42.05
CA GLY A 1024 43.34 36.94 43.17
C GLY A 1024 41.92 36.82 43.73
N THR A 1025 41.24 35.69 43.49
CA THR A 1025 39.91 35.41 44.08
C THR A 1025 39.98 34.55 45.34
N GLN A 1026 41.12 33.90 45.57
CA GLN A 1026 41.41 33.10 46.76
C GLN A 1026 42.63 33.69 47.45
N ASN A 1027 42.70 33.57 48.78
CA ASN A 1027 43.84 34.08 49.54
C ASN A 1027 45.16 33.45 49.08
N GLY A 1028 46.24 34.22 49.13
CA GLY A 1028 47.59 33.68 49.03
C GLY A 1028 48.70 34.72 49.10
N LYS A 1029 49.93 34.23 49.23
CA LYS A 1029 51.13 35.07 49.31
C LYS A 1029 51.80 35.19 47.95
N LEU A 1030 51.97 36.41 47.44
CA LEU A 1030 52.71 36.69 46.21
C LEU A 1030 54.13 37.14 46.55
N THR A 1031 55.14 36.46 45.99
CA THR A 1031 56.55 36.76 46.30
C THR A 1031 57.27 37.47 45.14
N PHE A 1032 58.01 38.54 45.43
CA PHE A 1032 58.91 39.25 44.53
C PHE A 1032 60.37 39.08 45.00
N ALA A 1033 61.11 38.17 44.37
CA ALA A 1033 62.41 37.72 44.88
C ALA A 1033 63.52 38.78 44.77
N SER A 1034 63.53 39.58 43.70
CA SER A 1034 64.56 40.60 43.45
C SER A 1034 64.11 42.04 43.74
N GLY A 1035 62.92 42.22 44.33
CA GLY A 1035 62.34 43.51 44.68
C GLY A 1035 61.26 43.99 43.71
N VAL A 1036 60.45 44.95 44.17
CA VAL A 1036 59.31 45.51 43.43
C VAL A 1036 59.18 47.01 43.68
N THR A 1037 58.91 47.77 42.63
CA THR A 1037 58.65 49.23 42.68
C THR A 1037 57.25 49.53 42.20
N PHE A 1038 56.42 50.07 43.07
CA PHE A 1038 55.07 50.55 42.78
C PHE A 1038 55.13 52.05 42.49
N ASN A 1039 54.85 52.45 41.25
CA ASN A 1039 54.86 53.85 40.82
C ASN A 1039 53.56 54.57 41.18
N ALA A 1040 53.57 55.90 41.09
CA ALA A 1040 52.37 56.71 41.29
C ALA A 1040 51.24 56.27 40.35
N GLY A 1041 50.03 56.09 40.88
CA GLY A 1041 48.86 55.59 40.15
C GLY A 1041 48.73 54.07 40.05
N SER A 1042 49.72 53.30 40.52
CA SER A 1042 49.59 51.84 40.63
C SER A 1042 48.66 51.43 41.78
N SER A 1043 48.17 50.19 41.74
CA SER A 1043 47.26 49.65 42.75
C SER A 1043 47.62 48.24 43.21
N ILE A 1044 47.28 47.93 44.45
CA ILE A 1044 47.40 46.61 45.07
C ILE A 1044 46.05 46.29 45.68
N THR A 1045 45.49 45.10 45.42
CA THR A 1045 44.28 44.65 46.10
C THR A 1045 44.60 43.44 46.98
N LEU A 1046 44.26 43.51 48.28
CA LEU A 1046 44.51 42.45 49.26
C LEU A 1046 43.19 42.03 49.92
N GLN A 1047 42.90 40.73 49.97
CA GLN A 1047 41.73 40.17 50.62
C GLN A 1047 42.03 39.74 52.06
N LEU A 1048 41.20 40.17 53.01
CA LEU A 1048 41.25 39.73 54.40
C LEU A 1048 40.16 38.70 54.70
N THR A 1049 40.55 37.46 54.97
CA THR A 1049 39.64 36.37 55.39
C THR A 1049 39.82 35.99 56.87
N LEU A 1050 41.05 35.96 57.36
CA LEU A 1050 41.40 35.70 58.75
C LEU A 1050 42.59 36.58 59.15
N PRO A 1051 42.64 37.05 60.42
CA PRO A 1051 43.79 37.82 60.90
C PRO A 1051 45.04 36.95 61.03
N THR A 1052 46.22 37.54 60.88
CA THR A 1052 47.51 36.89 61.24
C THR A 1052 47.48 36.43 62.69
N GLY A 1053 46.87 37.23 63.55
CA GLY A 1053 46.61 36.86 64.93
C GLY A 1053 45.72 37.86 65.66
N THR A 1054 45.46 37.57 66.93
CA THR A 1054 44.67 38.45 67.80
C THR A 1054 45.45 38.69 69.10
N VAL A 1055 45.60 39.96 69.46
CA VAL A 1055 46.21 40.38 70.72
C VAL A 1055 45.36 39.87 71.89
N PRO A 1056 45.96 39.23 72.92
CA PRO A 1056 45.23 38.78 74.09
C PRO A 1056 44.49 39.92 74.79
N LEU A 1057 43.18 39.75 75.02
CA LEU A 1057 42.30 40.72 75.70
C LEU A 1057 42.21 40.47 77.21
N ASP A 1058 43.25 39.92 77.82
CA ASP A 1058 43.29 39.53 79.24
C ASP A 1058 43.75 40.67 80.18
N GLY A 1059 44.03 41.85 79.62
CA GLY A 1059 44.51 43.03 80.35
C GLY A 1059 46.03 43.12 80.47
N SER A 1060 46.81 42.17 79.94
CA SER A 1060 48.28 42.25 79.90
C SER A 1060 48.80 43.22 78.83
N VAL A 1061 47.98 43.52 77.82
CA VAL A 1061 48.26 44.49 76.75
C VAL A 1061 47.23 45.62 76.82
N THR A 1062 47.71 46.85 76.99
CA THR A 1062 46.87 48.05 77.01
C THR A 1062 46.78 48.68 75.62
N THR A 1063 45.77 49.50 75.34
CA THR A 1063 45.64 50.21 74.05
C THR A 1063 46.86 51.07 73.67
N THR A 1064 47.71 51.45 74.63
CA THR A 1064 48.95 52.19 74.41
C THR A 1064 50.18 51.30 74.21
N SER A 1065 50.10 50.00 74.49
CA SER A 1065 51.19 49.04 74.34
C SER A 1065 50.95 48.00 73.23
N ILE A 1066 49.81 48.06 72.52
CA ILE A 1066 49.47 47.12 71.45
C ILE A 1066 50.52 47.13 70.34
N SER A 1067 50.93 48.30 69.84
CA SER A 1067 51.91 48.38 68.76
C SER A 1067 53.27 47.77 69.13
N SER A 1068 53.75 48.03 70.35
CA SER A 1068 54.99 47.43 70.86
C SER A 1068 54.86 45.92 71.10
N TYR A 1069 53.66 45.42 71.47
CA TYR A 1069 53.41 44.00 71.61
C TYR A 1069 53.47 43.29 70.25
N ILE A 1070 52.72 43.80 69.26
CA ILE A 1070 52.68 43.24 67.90
C ILE A 1070 54.08 43.27 67.27
N ALA A 1071 54.80 44.40 67.37
CA ALA A 1071 56.18 44.52 66.85
C ALA A 1071 57.20 43.59 67.53
N GLY A 1072 56.87 43.03 68.71
CA GLY A 1072 57.70 42.07 69.42
C GLY A 1072 57.32 40.61 69.16
N LEU A 1073 56.27 40.34 68.38
CA LEU A 1073 55.89 38.99 67.98
C LEU A 1073 56.90 38.46 66.96
N ALA A 1074 57.03 37.12 66.93
CA ALA A 1074 57.72 36.49 65.82
C ALA A 1074 56.92 36.78 64.54
N ASP A 1075 57.64 37.08 63.47
CA ASP A 1075 57.06 37.26 62.15
C ASP A 1075 56.33 35.99 61.73
N LEU A 1076 55.09 36.15 61.26
CA LEU A 1076 54.19 35.05 60.93
C LEU A 1076 53.58 35.33 59.57
N ASP A 1077 54.30 34.97 58.52
CA ASP A 1077 53.82 35.07 57.16
C ASP A 1077 52.45 34.39 57.01
N PRO A 1078 51.44 35.06 56.45
CA PRO A 1078 50.19 34.41 56.13
C PRO A 1078 50.42 33.39 55.01
N THR A 1079 49.89 32.19 55.23
CA THR A 1079 49.97 31.08 54.26
C THR A 1079 48.63 30.86 53.57
N THR A 1080 47.52 31.04 54.29
CA THR A 1080 46.14 30.87 53.79
C THR A 1080 45.14 31.87 54.40
N GLU A 1081 45.57 32.64 55.39
CA GLU A 1081 44.73 33.48 56.24
C GLU A 1081 44.18 34.70 55.49
N HIS A 1082 45.02 35.38 54.72
CA HIS A 1082 44.70 36.56 53.91
C HIS A 1082 45.77 36.71 52.81
N ASP A 1083 45.55 37.65 51.91
CA ASP A 1083 46.54 38.01 50.90
C ASP A 1083 47.72 38.76 51.52
N ALA A 1084 48.92 38.46 51.03
CA ALA A 1084 50.12 39.19 51.38
C ALA A 1084 51.11 39.30 50.22
N ILE A 1085 51.99 40.29 50.33
CA ILE A 1085 53.12 40.49 49.43
C ILE A 1085 54.42 40.28 50.19
N ASP A 1086 55.31 39.47 49.62
CA ASP A 1086 56.63 39.17 50.17
C ASP A 1086 57.69 39.69 49.19
N ALA A 1087 58.41 40.74 49.58
CA ALA A 1087 59.43 41.38 48.76
C ALA A 1087 60.84 41.11 49.31
N ASN A 1088 61.48 40.07 48.80
CA ASN A 1088 62.84 39.68 49.21
C ASN A 1088 63.95 40.64 48.73
N GLY A 1089 63.63 41.65 47.93
CA GLY A 1089 64.53 42.74 47.54
C GLY A 1089 64.12 44.08 48.14
N THR A 1090 64.41 45.19 47.45
CA THR A 1090 63.87 46.51 47.85
C THR A 1090 62.39 46.58 47.48
N LEU A 1091 61.53 46.88 48.47
CA LEU A 1091 60.14 47.26 48.26
C LEU A 1091 60.06 48.78 48.14
N THR A 1092 59.62 49.29 47.00
CA THR A 1092 59.41 50.74 46.82
C THR A 1092 57.93 51.03 46.63
N LEU A 1093 57.33 51.79 47.55
CA LEU A 1093 55.95 52.29 47.46
C LEU A 1093 56.02 53.79 47.22
N ASN A 1094 55.75 54.27 46.01
CA ASN A 1094 55.78 55.72 45.74
C ASN A 1094 54.50 56.42 46.22
N PRO A 1095 54.54 57.73 46.54
CA PRO A 1095 53.34 58.51 46.78
C PRO A 1095 52.34 58.39 45.61
N ASP A 1096 51.04 58.50 45.92
CA ASP A 1096 49.93 58.45 44.96
C ASP A 1096 49.63 57.06 44.33
N MET A 1097 50.17 55.95 44.86
CA MET A 1097 49.62 54.60 44.63
C MET A 1097 48.48 54.26 45.60
N THR A 1098 47.75 53.16 45.37
CA THR A 1098 46.67 52.71 46.27
C THR A 1098 46.80 51.24 46.68
N ILE A 1099 46.84 50.94 47.97
CA ILE A 1099 46.64 49.60 48.53
C ILE A 1099 45.20 49.52 49.00
N SER A 1100 44.37 48.82 48.24
CA SER A 1100 42.98 48.54 48.59
C SER A 1100 42.90 47.21 49.33
N VAL A 1101 42.55 47.28 50.60
CA VAL A 1101 42.33 46.11 51.44
C VAL A 1101 40.82 45.87 51.50
N VAL A 1102 40.39 44.68 51.11
CA VAL A 1102 38.97 44.31 51.03
C VAL A 1102 38.64 43.19 52.02
N SER A 1103 37.48 43.26 52.66
CA SER A 1103 37.01 42.18 53.52
C SER A 1103 36.38 41.08 52.67
N ASN A 1104 36.88 39.85 52.80
CA ASN A 1104 36.31 38.67 52.16
C ASN A 1104 35.51 37.84 53.18
N GLY A 1105 34.40 38.41 53.65
CA GLY A 1105 33.50 37.74 54.61
C GLY A 1105 33.94 37.80 56.08
N THR A 1106 34.90 38.65 56.43
CA THR A 1106 35.48 38.75 57.78
C THR A 1106 34.83 39.85 58.62
N SER A 1107 34.48 39.54 59.87
CA SER A 1107 34.12 40.54 60.89
C SER A 1107 35.37 40.98 61.66
N PHE A 1108 35.66 42.27 61.67
CA PHE A 1108 36.82 42.82 62.34
C PHE A 1108 36.56 43.08 63.83
N THR A 1109 37.40 42.50 64.69
CA THR A 1109 37.29 42.65 66.14
C THR A 1109 38.54 43.29 66.73
N PHE A 1110 38.36 43.93 67.88
CA PHE A 1110 39.46 44.57 68.60
C PHE A 1110 40.60 43.59 68.88
N GLY A 1111 41.84 44.04 68.59
CA GLY A 1111 43.05 43.27 68.83
C GLY A 1111 43.48 42.40 67.64
N GLN A 1112 42.68 42.27 66.59
CA GLN A 1112 43.11 41.59 65.37
C GLN A 1112 44.19 42.40 64.64
N TYR A 1113 45.22 41.72 64.16
CA TYR A 1113 46.27 42.29 63.32
C TYR A 1113 46.46 41.44 62.05
N PHE A 1114 46.85 42.12 60.97
CA PHE A 1114 47.01 41.57 59.63
C PHE A 1114 48.36 42.00 59.09
N ASP A 1115 49.09 41.03 58.56
CA ASP A 1115 50.45 41.16 58.06
C ASP A 1115 50.42 41.13 56.54
N LEU A 1116 50.49 42.32 55.94
CA LEU A 1116 50.13 42.52 54.54
C LEU A 1116 51.37 42.53 53.64
N PHE A 1117 52.51 42.96 54.18
CA PHE A 1117 53.75 43.16 53.43
C PHE A 1117 54.95 42.73 54.26
N ASP A 1118 55.76 41.85 53.70
CA ASP A 1118 57.09 41.54 54.22
C ASP A 1118 58.16 42.07 53.25
N TRP A 1119 59.27 42.58 53.79
CA TRP A 1119 60.45 42.94 53.02
C TRP A 1119 61.74 42.69 53.80
N THR A 1120 62.76 42.16 53.12
CA THR A 1120 64.01 41.74 53.78
C THR A 1120 65.10 42.80 53.77
N THR A 1121 65.10 43.72 52.79
CA THR A 1121 66.24 44.62 52.54
C THR A 1121 65.96 46.06 52.98
N ALA A 1122 64.98 46.73 52.37
CA ALA A 1122 64.57 48.09 52.71
C ALA A 1122 63.22 48.46 52.08
N LEU A 1123 62.42 49.25 52.81
CA LEU A 1123 61.26 49.99 52.28
C LEU A 1123 61.71 51.38 51.78
N ALA A 1124 61.32 51.75 50.56
CA ALA A 1124 61.63 53.03 49.92
C ALA A 1124 60.37 53.72 49.35
N GLY A 1125 60.46 55.02 49.03
CA GLY A 1125 59.37 55.82 48.47
C GLY A 1125 58.61 56.60 49.55
N ILE A 1126 57.65 55.97 50.23
CA ILE A 1126 56.97 56.54 51.40
C ILE A 1126 57.91 56.59 52.61
N THR A 1127 57.86 57.68 53.38
CA THR A 1127 58.73 57.89 54.55
C THR A 1127 57.99 58.42 55.78
N THR A 1128 56.71 58.78 55.63
CA THR A 1128 55.89 59.40 56.68
C THR A 1128 54.55 58.70 56.85
N GLN A 1129 53.98 58.79 58.05
CA GLN A 1129 52.66 58.23 58.34
C GLN A 1129 51.54 58.84 57.47
N ALA A 1130 51.65 60.12 57.12
CA ALA A 1130 50.65 60.78 56.28
C ALA A 1130 50.60 60.19 54.86
N GLU A 1131 51.73 59.71 54.35
CA GLU A 1131 51.79 59.03 53.06
C GLU A 1131 51.18 57.63 53.16
N VAL A 1132 51.42 56.89 54.25
CA VAL A 1132 50.79 55.58 54.53
C VAL A 1132 49.26 55.70 54.54
N ASP A 1133 48.74 56.66 55.29
CA ASP A 1133 47.29 56.87 55.42
C ASP A 1133 46.66 57.34 54.10
N ALA A 1134 47.45 57.93 53.19
CA ALA A 1134 46.99 58.37 51.87
C ALA A 1134 46.94 57.23 50.84
N ILE A 1135 47.79 56.20 51.00
CA ILE A 1135 47.83 55.06 50.07
C ILE A 1135 46.98 53.87 50.54
N LEU A 1136 46.72 53.72 51.84
CA LEU A 1136 45.93 52.60 52.38
C LEU A 1136 44.43 52.89 52.37
N GLU A 1137 43.67 52.10 51.61
CA GLU A 1137 42.22 52.03 51.68
C GLU A 1137 41.81 50.78 52.45
N LEU A 1138 41.35 50.96 53.69
CA LEU A 1138 40.98 49.84 54.57
C LEU A 1138 39.45 49.65 54.61
N PRO A 1139 38.94 48.42 54.83
CA PRO A 1139 37.51 48.17 54.96
C PRO A 1139 36.90 48.99 56.09
N THR A 1140 35.63 49.34 55.95
CA THR A 1140 34.89 49.99 57.05
C THR A 1140 34.76 49.02 58.22
N LEU A 1141 35.10 49.48 59.43
CA LEU A 1141 34.94 48.74 60.67
C LEU A 1141 33.56 48.97 61.30
N ASP A 1142 33.14 48.03 62.15
CA ASP A 1142 31.96 48.21 62.99
C ASP A 1142 32.15 49.40 63.96
N ALA A 1143 31.03 50.04 64.32
CA ALA A 1143 31.04 51.23 65.18
C ALA A 1143 31.76 50.97 66.51
N GLY A 1144 32.78 51.78 66.81
CA GLY A 1144 33.59 51.63 68.01
C GLY A 1144 34.98 51.03 67.79
N SER A 1145 35.36 50.73 66.54
CA SER A 1145 36.69 50.26 66.16
C SER A 1145 37.32 51.19 65.11
N GLU A 1146 38.63 51.39 65.19
CA GLU A 1146 39.43 52.14 64.21
C GLU A 1146 40.64 51.29 63.77
N TRP A 1147 41.08 51.47 62.52
CA TRP A 1147 42.33 50.90 62.04
C TRP A 1147 43.51 51.71 62.57
N LYS A 1148 44.56 51.02 63.00
CA LYS A 1148 45.88 51.57 63.23
C LYS A 1148 46.87 51.03 62.19
N THR A 1149 47.61 51.97 61.63
CA THR A 1149 48.57 51.79 60.52
C THR A 1149 49.99 52.20 60.93
N ASP A 1150 50.24 52.47 62.22
CA ASP A 1150 51.52 52.97 62.74
C ASP A 1150 52.66 51.94 62.67
N LEU A 1151 52.32 50.65 62.50
CA LEU A 1151 53.30 49.59 62.28
C LEU A 1151 53.61 49.36 60.80
N PHE A 1152 52.82 49.91 59.87
CA PHE A 1152 52.91 49.59 58.45
C PHE A 1152 54.28 49.90 57.84
N LEU A 1153 54.89 51.06 58.14
CA LEU A 1153 56.22 51.43 57.61
C LEU A 1153 57.36 50.54 58.10
N SER A 1154 57.16 49.85 59.21
CA SER A 1154 58.20 49.09 59.90
C SER A 1154 58.05 47.59 59.77
N HIS A 1155 56.82 47.10 59.65
CA HIS A 1155 56.48 45.68 59.67
C HIS A 1155 55.40 45.30 58.65
N GLY A 1156 54.85 46.24 57.86
CA GLY A 1156 53.75 45.93 56.92
C GLY A 1156 52.40 45.59 57.56
N ILE A 1157 52.30 45.74 58.89
CA ILE A 1157 51.13 45.31 59.68
C ILE A 1157 50.12 46.45 59.87
N VAL A 1158 48.83 46.10 59.78
CA VAL A 1158 47.70 46.91 60.24
C VAL A 1158 46.90 46.18 61.32
N TYR A 1159 46.28 46.90 62.24
CA TYR A 1159 45.54 46.28 63.34
C TYR A 1159 44.35 47.11 63.82
N VAL A 1160 43.41 46.44 64.48
CA VAL A 1160 42.14 47.03 64.93
C VAL A 1160 42.24 47.44 66.39
N VAL A 1161 41.98 48.72 66.69
CA VAL A 1161 41.87 49.25 68.07
C VAL A 1161 40.49 49.87 68.32
N PRO A 1162 40.11 50.17 69.56
CA PRO A 1162 38.83 50.82 69.85
C PRO A 1162 38.89 52.31 69.47
N GLU A 1163 37.81 52.85 68.91
CA GLU A 1163 37.66 54.30 68.69
C GLU A 1163 37.84 55.05 70.02
N PRO A 1164 38.59 56.17 70.07
CA PRO A 1164 38.58 57.06 71.22
C PRO A 1164 37.14 57.47 71.52
N SER A 1165 36.61 57.09 72.69
CA SER A 1165 35.17 57.23 72.91
C SER A 1165 34.71 58.67 72.63
N ARG A 1166 33.75 58.81 71.70
CA ARG A 1166 33.20 60.12 71.33
C ARG A 1166 32.62 60.85 72.55
N ALA A 1167 32.20 60.08 73.56
CA ALA A 1167 31.82 60.58 74.88
C ALA A 1167 32.98 61.27 75.62
N LEU A 1168 34.20 60.72 75.61
CA LEU A 1168 35.38 61.31 76.25
C LEU A 1168 35.88 62.56 75.52
N LEU A 1169 35.83 62.59 74.18
CA LEU A 1169 36.16 63.79 73.39
C LEU A 1169 35.11 64.90 73.54
N LEU A 1170 33.82 64.54 73.65
CA LEU A 1170 32.75 65.48 73.97
C LEU A 1170 32.87 65.99 75.41
N LEU A 1171 33.19 65.13 76.37
CA LEU A 1171 33.43 65.51 77.78
C LEU A 1171 34.67 66.40 77.91
N GLY A 1172 35.76 66.09 77.19
CA GLY A 1172 36.98 66.88 77.11
C GLY A 1172 36.75 68.24 76.43
N GLY A 1173 35.99 68.27 75.33
CA GLY A 1173 35.55 69.51 74.67
C GLY A 1173 34.67 70.37 75.58
N MET A 1174 33.77 69.74 76.36
CA MET A 1174 32.97 70.42 77.37
C MET A 1174 33.82 70.92 78.56
N MET A 1175 34.87 70.18 78.97
CA MET A 1175 35.81 70.62 80.00
C MET A 1175 36.67 71.81 79.54
N VAL A 1176 37.12 71.84 78.28
CA VAL A 1176 37.87 72.97 77.69
C VAL A 1176 36.97 74.20 77.53
N LEU A 1177 35.69 74.03 77.20
CA LEU A 1177 34.69 75.12 77.23
C LEU A 1177 34.42 75.62 78.66
N GLY A 1178 34.53 74.75 79.68
CA GLY A 1178 34.42 75.11 81.10
C GLY A 1178 35.59 75.97 81.63
N VAL A 1179 36.80 75.80 81.09
CA VAL A 1179 38.00 76.56 81.54
C VAL A 1179 38.06 77.98 80.96
N ARG A 1180 37.30 78.30 79.89
CA ARG A 1180 37.32 79.64 79.25
C ARG A 1180 36.55 80.73 80.02
N ARG A 1181 35.89 80.44 81.15
CA ARG A 1181 35.02 81.41 81.88
C ARG A 1181 35.53 81.79 83.28
N ARG A 1182 36.74 82.37 83.37
CA ARG A 1182 37.12 83.27 84.49
C ARG A 1182 37.90 84.49 84.00
N ARG A 1183 37.18 85.57 83.70
CA ARG A 1183 37.67 86.96 83.74
C ARG A 1183 36.72 87.75 84.67
N LYS A 1184 37.25 88.36 85.74
CA LYS A 1184 37.05 89.77 86.13
C LYS A 1184 37.63 90.15 87.52
N LEU A 1185 38.22 91.36 87.53
CA LEU A 1185 38.20 92.46 88.54
C LEU A 1185 39.41 92.70 89.51
N THR A 1186 40.14 93.79 89.20
CA THR A 1186 40.76 94.89 90.05
C THR A 1186 41.71 94.52 91.20
N VAL A 1187 42.85 95.17 91.48
CA VAL A 1187 43.46 96.51 91.23
C VAL A 1187 44.93 96.32 90.85
#